data_AF-A0A182FUT3-F1
#
_entry.id   AF-A0A182FUT3-F1
#
_cell.length_a   1.000
_cell.length_b   1.000
_cell.length_c   1.000
_cell.angle_alpha   90.00
_cell.angle_beta   90.00
_cell.angle_gamma   90.00
#
_symmetry.space_group_name_H-M   'P 1'
#
loop_
_entity.id
_entity.type
_entity.pdbx_description
1 polymer ?
#
loop_
_entity_poly.entity_id
_entity_poly.type
_entity_poly.pdbx_seq_one_letter_code
_entity_poly.pdbx_strand_id
1 'polypeptide(L)'
;MGDTHLLRARRDVRFHLYTPLNTADAHVFAIDTVDTLMRSFYNSSHPVRIIIHGWFNNATSLVIQGIKDAYLSAGSYNVIGVDWGTGASESYFRASQYTIAVGLVVADLINQLVRSNMTSMDRLHLVGHSLGAHIAGNTGHSLKTAQLQVIYGLDPASINFFQDEPETRLSHDDAAYVEVIHTNTQFSGYPAPLGHVDFYMNYGRKQPGCKTDVCSHGRSTEYFMESLSNTTKGFWGVACADYNEIKSRSCYNIKQQALMGAISCRYLPLFTSLHHIAVPCSGSFAMRALVVFAALLLGLASCSPVSWELDNGTQHEWEVAADENGHMRLVSYRNPYALSEGEERQRRDFQPERDVQFLLYTQANPETPQVLRNGDLTGLQSSNFNRNNPTRMIVHGWLGTPNSEINRLVRSALFFVGNYNIIFVDWSVGSLDEFYPNSRQLVYAVGAAASNMLDFLARYGDLQKRDVVVVGHSLGAHVAGNVGKWQSGALRTIIGLDPALPFFAGNAPDRIMDTDAEYVEIIHTNGGVLGFLEPIGDADFYPNLGRIQPGCGSDVGGGCAHARAVHFYVESILSRHGFVGQQCESFQNIRDGLCSETGVSSRMGGEPPNAGDAPRGIFFLQTASQFPFAIGSSALPVEEGTNGVEFVPYEEVGLEHIPNEEIGLEHIPSEEQGFEHNWQLVPDGNGHLHLVNTDPFNLGSQDEPAPLFNADADTIFLLFTRNNRNAGHRITPGNAGTLGPHWNGGRQTRFIIHGWNNNGGSEVNVLLRNAYLDRADINVITVDWGVGAQNPNYITSRNHINAVGATVARFIDFLNQSGGMSFNNVYVSGHSLGGHTAGIVGKRVTRGRLNTVVALDPALPLFSINDPANRVASGDANYVEVIHTNGGLLGFDLPLGQADFYPNGGRSQPGCGVDIAGTCAHSRAFQFFAESIRTAQSGFNSIRCANYDQIVNNNCVSSGANARMGGEPSNIGRGVNGVFFLTTNAQSPFYYVQITN
;
A
#
# COMPACT_ATOMS: atom_id res chain seq x y z
N MET A 1 -15.64 5.94 -22.23
CA MET A 1 -14.98 4.62 -22.00
C MET A 1 -15.94 3.42 -21.99
N GLY A 2 -17.28 3.59 -21.92
CA GLY A 2 -18.21 2.46 -21.79
C GLY A 2 -18.27 1.48 -22.98
N ASP A 3 -18.16 1.95 -24.22
CA ASP A 3 -18.31 1.09 -25.41
C ASP A 3 -17.16 0.08 -25.62
N THR A 4 -15.93 0.40 -25.23
CA THR A 4 -14.77 -0.46 -25.47
C THR A 4 -14.70 -1.65 -24.52
N HIS A 5 -15.03 -1.47 -23.24
CA HIS A 5 -15.06 -2.56 -22.25
C HIS A 5 -16.19 -3.56 -22.51
N LEU A 6 -17.37 -3.09 -22.90
CA LEU A 6 -18.49 -3.97 -23.22
C LEU A 6 -18.22 -4.80 -24.49
N LEU A 7 -17.65 -4.20 -25.54
CA LEU A 7 -17.24 -4.93 -26.74
C LEU A 7 -16.20 -6.01 -26.42
N ARG A 8 -15.23 -5.69 -25.56
CA ARG A 8 -14.24 -6.64 -25.08
C ARG A 8 -14.88 -7.77 -24.26
N ALA A 9 -15.80 -7.45 -23.35
CA ALA A 9 -16.49 -8.46 -22.53
C ALA A 9 -17.34 -9.42 -23.38
N ARG A 10 -18.05 -8.90 -24.38
CA ARG A 10 -18.79 -9.72 -25.34
C ARG A 10 -17.88 -10.71 -26.08
N ARG A 11 -16.63 -10.32 -26.37
CA ARG A 11 -15.64 -11.17 -27.03
C ARG A 11 -14.98 -12.18 -26.08
N ASP A 12 -14.68 -11.78 -24.85
CA ASP A 12 -13.77 -12.50 -23.95
C ASP A 12 -14.50 -13.43 -22.96
N VAL A 13 -15.77 -13.16 -22.64
CA VAL A 13 -16.58 -14.01 -21.73
C VAL A 13 -17.04 -15.28 -22.45
N ARG A 14 -16.87 -16.42 -21.79
CA ARG A 14 -17.37 -17.72 -22.23
C ARG A 14 -18.31 -18.30 -21.18
N PHE A 15 -19.33 -19.02 -21.64
CA PHE A 15 -20.32 -19.65 -20.79
C PHE A 15 -20.18 -21.17 -20.90
N HIS A 16 -20.16 -21.84 -19.76
CA HIS A 16 -19.97 -23.27 -19.65
C HIS A 16 -21.26 -23.90 -19.11
N LEU A 17 -22.04 -24.54 -19.99
CA LEU A 17 -23.26 -25.24 -19.58
C LEU A 17 -22.94 -26.66 -19.12
N TYR A 18 -23.41 -26.97 -17.92
CA TYR A 18 -23.43 -28.30 -17.33
C TYR A 18 -24.87 -28.70 -16.96
N THR A 19 -25.16 -29.98 -17.16
CA THR A 19 -26.44 -30.61 -16.84
C THR A 19 -26.17 -32.01 -16.28
N PRO A 20 -27.20 -32.71 -15.74
CA PRO A 20 -27.03 -34.11 -15.33
C PRO A 20 -26.53 -35.06 -16.44
N LEU A 21 -26.63 -34.65 -17.72
CA LEU A 21 -26.18 -35.44 -18.88
C LEU A 21 -24.74 -35.13 -19.30
N ASN A 22 -24.14 -34.03 -18.80
CA ASN A 22 -22.78 -33.60 -19.14
C ASN A 22 -22.09 -32.94 -17.93
N THR A 23 -21.88 -33.73 -16.89
CA THR A 23 -21.34 -33.23 -15.61
C THR A 23 -19.84 -32.88 -15.68
N ALA A 24 -19.08 -33.54 -16.55
CA ALA A 24 -17.64 -33.32 -16.73
C ALA A 24 -17.33 -32.35 -17.88
N ASP A 25 -17.92 -32.58 -19.06
CA ASP A 25 -17.63 -31.82 -20.27
C ASP A 25 -18.70 -30.77 -20.54
N ALA A 26 -18.34 -29.49 -20.37
CA ALA A 26 -19.26 -28.39 -20.61
C ALA A 26 -19.60 -28.23 -22.10
N HIS A 27 -20.85 -27.89 -22.38
CA HIS A 27 -21.15 -27.22 -23.66
C HIS A 27 -20.72 -25.76 -23.54
N VAL A 28 -19.64 -25.38 -24.22
CA VAL A 28 -19.08 -24.02 -24.16
C VAL A 28 -19.66 -23.17 -25.28
N PHE A 29 -20.16 -21.99 -24.92
CA PHE A 29 -20.75 -21.04 -25.86
C PHE A 29 -20.40 -19.60 -25.49
N ALA A 30 -20.64 -18.66 -26.40
CA ALA A 30 -20.47 -17.22 -26.20
C ALA A 30 -21.81 -16.50 -26.37
N ILE A 31 -21.85 -15.20 -26.07
CA ILE A 31 -23.09 -14.40 -26.08
C ILE A 31 -23.76 -14.31 -27.47
N ASP A 32 -22.99 -14.50 -28.54
CA ASP A 32 -23.42 -14.49 -29.93
C ASP A 32 -23.83 -15.89 -30.45
N THR A 33 -23.64 -16.93 -29.65
CA THR A 33 -23.88 -18.34 -30.01
C THR A 33 -24.81 -19.04 -29.01
N VAL A 34 -25.71 -18.28 -28.37
CA VAL A 34 -26.70 -18.78 -27.40
C VAL A 34 -27.68 -19.77 -28.05
N ASP A 35 -27.95 -19.63 -29.35
CA ASP A 35 -28.79 -20.54 -30.14
C ASP A 35 -28.24 -21.99 -30.15
N THR A 36 -26.93 -22.17 -29.97
CA THR A 36 -26.29 -23.49 -29.88
C THR A 36 -26.79 -24.30 -28.69
N LEU A 37 -27.35 -23.65 -27.65
CA LEU A 37 -27.94 -24.32 -26.49
C LEU A 37 -29.08 -25.26 -26.89
N MET A 38 -29.85 -24.95 -27.94
CA MET A 38 -30.93 -25.81 -28.44
C MET A 38 -30.42 -27.14 -29.01
N ARG A 39 -29.13 -27.24 -29.32
CA ARG A 39 -28.44 -28.46 -29.79
C ARG A 39 -27.55 -29.08 -28.71
N SER A 40 -27.56 -28.53 -27.51
CA SER A 40 -26.81 -29.00 -26.34
C SER A 40 -27.69 -29.86 -25.44
N PHE A 41 -27.20 -30.20 -24.25
CA PHE A 41 -27.96 -30.91 -23.22
C PHE A 41 -28.90 -30.00 -22.39
N TYR A 42 -29.05 -28.72 -22.75
CA TYR A 42 -29.95 -27.79 -22.07
C TYR A 42 -31.39 -28.32 -22.04
N ASN A 43 -32.03 -28.25 -20.87
CA ASN A 43 -33.42 -28.67 -20.69
C ASN A 43 -34.26 -27.54 -20.09
N SER A 44 -35.19 -26.97 -20.86
CA SER A 44 -36.06 -25.86 -20.40
C SER A 44 -36.96 -26.21 -19.21
N SER A 45 -37.17 -27.50 -18.93
CA SER A 45 -37.90 -27.96 -17.74
C SER A 45 -37.06 -27.90 -16.46
N HIS A 46 -35.74 -27.72 -16.54
CA HIS A 46 -34.85 -27.59 -15.38
C HIS A 46 -34.64 -26.10 -15.02
N PRO A 47 -34.52 -25.73 -13.73
CA PRO A 47 -34.18 -24.36 -13.33
C PRO A 47 -32.74 -24.00 -13.73
N VAL A 48 -32.44 -22.71 -13.86
CA VAL A 48 -31.11 -22.22 -14.28
C VAL A 48 -30.34 -21.67 -13.09
N ARG A 49 -29.07 -22.04 -12.97
CA ARG A 49 -28.13 -21.55 -11.93
C ARG A 49 -26.91 -20.97 -12.61
N ILE A 50 -26.65 -19.68 -12.42
CA ILE A 50 -25.51 -19.00 -13.03
C ILE A 50 -24.45 -18.77 -11.95
N ILE A 51 -23.24 -19.27 -12.17
CA ILE A 51 -22.13 -19.19 -11.21
C ILE A 51 -21.04 -18.28 -11.77
N ILE A 52 -20.59 -17.32 -10.98
CA ILE A 52 -19.63 -16.29 -11.40
C ILE A 52 -18.43 -16.29 -10.46
N HIS A 53 -17.25 -16.62 -10.99
CA HIS A 53 -16.02 -16.67 -10.22
C HIS A 53 -15.42 -15.26 -9.98
N GLY A 54 -14.52 -15.16 -9.01
CA GLY A 54 -13.80 -13.93 -8.66
C GLY A 54 -12.49 -13.70 -9.42
N TRP A 55 -11.68 -12.76 -8.92
CA TRP A 55 -10.36 -12.42 -9.44
C TRP A 55 -9.39 -13.61 -9.41
N PHE A 56 -8.52 -13.74 -10.42
CA PHE A 56 -7.57 -14.86 -10.60
C PHE A 56 -8.21 -16.27 -10.69
N ASN A 57 -9.51 -16.37 -11.02
CA ASN A 57 -10.20 -17.63 -11.27
C ASN A 57 -10.62 -17.76 -12.73
N ASN A 58 -11.08 -18.95 -13.13
CA ASN A 58 -11.62 -19.27 -14.46
C ASN A 58 -12.65 -20.42 -14.33
N ALA A 59 -13.14 -20.98 -15.45
CA ALA A 59 -14.09 -22.09 -15.45
C ALA A 59 -13.66 -23.32 -14.62
N THR A 60 -12.37 -23.56 -14.45
CA THR A 60 -11.83 -24.73 -13.71
C THR A 60 -11.71 -24.51 -12.21
N SER A 61 -11.99 -23.30 -11.72
CA SER A 61 -11.90 -22.96 -10.31
C SER A 61 -12.89 -23.74 -9.45
N LEU A 62 -12.56 -23.87 -8.14
CA LEU A 62 -13.46 -24.47 -7.15
C LEU A 62 -14.83 -23.77 -7.11
N VAL A 63 -14.87 -22.46 -7.34
CA VAL A 63 -16.12 -21.69 -7.37
C VAL A 63 -17.06 -22.23 -8.44
N ILE A 64 -16.59 -22.38 -9.68
CA ILE A 64 -17.46 -22.90 -10.74
C ILE A 64 -17.64 -24.41 -10.62
N GLN A 65 -16.55 -25.19 -10.55
CA GLN A 65 -16.65 -26.65 -10.57
C GLN A 65 -17.32 -27.20 -9.32
N GLY A 66 -16.94 -26.72 -8.14
CA GLY A 66 -17.49 -27.19 -6.87
C GLY A 66 -18.97 -26.85 -6.72
N ILE A 67 -19.36 -25.59 -6.96
CA ILE A 67 -20.78 -25.19 -6.87
C ILE A 67 -21.62 -25.91 -7.93
N LYS A 68 -21.07 -26.11 -9.13
CA LYS A 68 -21.72 -26.91 -10.19
C LYS A 68 -21.97 -28.34 -9.72
N ASP A 69 -20.95 -29.02 -9.20
CA ASP A 69 -21.09 -30.40 -8.72
C ASP A 69 -22.09 -30.48 -7.56
N ALA A 70 -22.10 -29.49 -6.66
CA ALA A 70 -23.06 -29.41 -5.56
C ALA A 70 -24.51 -29.25 -6.08
N TYR A 71 -24.76 -28.36 -7.04
CA TYR A 71 -26.08 -28.21 -7.65
C TYR A 71 -26.53 -29.48 -8.38
N LEU A 72 -25.67 -30.07 -9.21
CA LEU A 72 -26.02 -31.28 -9.98
C LEU A 72 -26.21 -32.51 -9.08
N SER A 73 -25.59 -32.52 -7.90
CA SER A 73 -25.84 -33.53 -6.86
C SER A 73 -27.15 -33.29 -6.11
N ALA A 74 -27.54 -32.02 -5.92
CA ALA A 74 -28.77 -31.65 -5.22
C ALA A 74 -30.03 -31.81 -6.09
N GLY A 75 -29.92 -31.70 -7.41
CA GLY A 75 -31.04 -31.88 -8.31
C GLY A 75 -30.75 -31.62 -9.78
N SER A 76 -31.79 -31.63 -10.60
CA SER A 76 -31.71 -31.41 -12.04
C SER A 76 -31.74 -29.92 -12.38
N TYR A 77 -30.59 -29.34 -12.71
CA TYR A 77 -30.42 -27.94 -13.08
C TYR A 77 -29.72 -27.78 -14.44
N ASN A 78 -29.94 -26.64 -15.09
CA ASN A 78 -29.02 -26.11 -16.09
C ASN A 78 -28.03 -25.19 -15.35
N VAL A 79 -26.81 -25.66 -15.11
CA VAL A 79 -25.78 -24.88 -14.42
C VAL A 79 -24.89 -24.21 -15.45
N ILE A 80 -24.79 -22.88 -15.43
CA ILE A 80 -23.99 -22.09 -16.35
C ILE A 80 -22.87 -21.41 -15.56
N GLY A 81 -21.63 -21.83 -15.80
CA GLY A 81 -20.44 -21.13 -15.31
C GLY A 81 -20.09 -19.96 -16.22
N VAL A 82 -19.90 -18.77 -15.65
CA VAL A 82 -19.43 -17.57 -16.36
C VAL A 82 -17.91 -17.53 -16.26
N ASP A 83 -17.23 -17.91 -17.34
CA ASP A 83 -15.78 -17.78 -17.46
C ASP A 83 -15.43 -16.42 -18.06
N TRP A 84 -15.04 -15.50 -17.18
CA TRP A 84 -14.48 -14.21 -17.55
C TRP A 84 -12.97 -14.18 -17.25
N GLY A 85 -12.33 -15.34 -17.18
CA GLY A 85 -10.93 -15.54 -16.79
C GLY A 85 -9.93 -14.60 -17.46
N THR A 86 -10.18 -14.24 -18.73
CA THR A 86 -9.38 -13.22 -19.45
C THR A 86 -9.40 -11.86 -18.75
N GLY A 87 -10.58 -11.38 -18.33
CA GLY A 87 -10.72 -10.15 -17.56
C GLY A 87 -10.41 -10.32 -16.07
N ALA A 88 -10.64 -11.52 -15.53
CA ALA A 88 -10.37 -11.82 -14.12
C ALA A 88 -8.87 -12.01 -13.82
N SER A 89 -8.05 -12.25 -14.84
CA SER A 89 -6.58 -12.36 -14.75
C SER A 89 -5.88 -11.00 -14.91
N GLU A 90 -6.62 -9.95 -15.21
CA GLU A 90 -6.11 -8.58 -15.22
C GLU A 90 -5.72 -8.13 -13.81
N SER A 91 -5.03 -6.99 -13.67
CA SER A 91 -4.85 -6.35 -12.36
C SER A 91 -6.20 -6.21 -11.64
N TYR A 92 -6.25 -6.41 -10.32
CA TYR A 92 -7.49 -6.43 -9.54
C TYR A 92 -8.42 -5.24 -9.84
N PHE A 93 -7.85 -4.07 -10.11
CA PHE A 93 -8.52 -2.81 -10.33
C PHE A 93 -9.21 -2.77 -11.68
N ARG A 94 -8.49 -3.13 -12.75
CA ARG A 94 -9.08 -3.37 -14.07
C ARG A 94 -10.14 -4.47 -14.02
N ALA A 95 -9.87 -5.57 -13.32
CA ALA A 95 -10.84 -6.65 -13.14
C ALA A 95 -12.10 -6.17 -12.41
N SER A 96 -11.96 -5.31 -11.39
CA SER A 96 -13.07 -4.74 -10.62
C SER A 96 -13.90 -3.75 -11.45
N GLN A 97 -13.29 -2.88 -12.26
CA GLN A 97 -14.00 -2.00 -13.19
C GLN A 97 -14.68 -2.80 -14.32
N TYR A 98 -14.07 -3.91 -14.73
CA TYR A 98 -14.61 -4.79 -15.76
C TYR A 98 -15.84 -5.56 -15.30
N THR A 99 -16.11 -5.63 -13.98
CA THR A 99 -17.29 -6.31 -13.44
C THR A 99 -18.61 -5.77 -13.98
N ILE A 100 -18.69 -4.46 -14.28
CA ILE A 100 -19.87 -3.84 -14.88
C ILE A 100 -20.11 -4.40 -16.29
N ALA A 101 -19.05 -4.42 -17.12
CA ALA A 101 -19.13 -4.91 -18.49
C ALA A 101 -19.48 -6.41 -18.54
N VAL A 102 -18.89 -7.23 -17.66
CA VAL A 102 -19.24 -8.65 -17.55
C VAL A 102 -20.68 -8.81 -17.06
N GLY A 103 -21.11 -8.00 -16.08
CA GLY A 103 -22.48 -8.00 -15.56
C GLY A 103 -23.53 -7.73 -16.63
N LEU A 104 -23.25 -6.78 -17.54
CA LEU A 104 -24.07 -6.49 -18.72
C LEU A 104 -24.13 -7.66 -19.72
N VAL A 105 -23.02 -8.37 -19.93
CA VAL A 105 -22.98 -9.55 -20.81
C VAL A 105 -23.80 -10.71 -20.23
N VAL A 106 -23.73 -10.92 -18.91
CA VAL A 106 -24.57 -11.92 -18.23
C VAL A 106 -26.05 -11.51 -18.25
N ALA A 107 -26.37 -10.22 -18.11
CA ALA A 107 -27.74 -9.72 -18.26
C ALA A 107 -28.28 -9.93 -19.68
N ASP A 108 -27.45 -9.75 -20.71
CA ASP A 108 -27.80 -10.04 -22.10
C ASP A 108 -28.08 -11.53 -22.31
N LEU A 109 -27.28 -12.42 -21.71
CA LEU A 109 -27.54 -13.86 -21.74
C LEU A 109 -28.92 -14.18 -21.14
N ILE A 110 -29.22 -13.65 -19.95
CA ILE A 110 -30.50 -13.88 -19.27
C ILE A 110 -31.67 -13.38 -20.13
N ASN A 111 -31.55 -12.19 -20.70
CA ASN A 111 -32.55 -11.64 -21.62
C ASN A 111 -32.78 -12.54 -22.85
N GLN A 112 -31.71 -13.08 -23.44
CA GLN A 112 -31.83 -14.00 -24.58
C GLN A 112 -32.51 -15.33 -24.19
N LEU A 113 -32.16 -15.91 -23.03
CA LEU A 113 -32.79 -17.14 -22.53
C LEU A 113 -34.29 -16.95 -22.26
N VAL A 114 -34.67 -15.82 -21.67
CA VAL A 114 -36.08 -15.50 -21.39
C VAL A 114 -36.86 -15.19 -22.66
N ARG A 115 -36.30 -14.38 -23.59
CA ARG A 115 -36.94 -14.06 -24.87
C ARG A 115 -37.13 -15.28 -25.76
N SER A 116 -36.21 -16.25 -25.69
CA SER A 116 -36.30 -17.52 -26.41
C SER A 116 -37.16 -18.57 -25.69
N ASN A 117 -37.86 -18.19 -24.61
CA ASN A 117 -38.71 -19.09 -23.80
C ASN A 117 -37.96 -20.33 -23.27
N MET A 118 -36.66 -20.18 -23.01
CA MET A 118 -35.80 -21.24 -22.49
C MET A 118 -35.81 -21.29 -20.96
N THR A 119 -36.17 -20.19 -20.30
CA THR A 119 -36.36 -20.05 -18.84
C THR A 119 -37.25 -18.83 -18.54
N SER A 120 -37.60 -18.63 -17.27
CA SER A 120 -38.28 -17.44 -16.75
C SER A 120 -37.51 -16.86 -15.56
N MET A 121 -37.75 -15.58 -15.21
CA MET A 121 -36.99 -14.87 -14.16
C MET A 121 -37.12 -15.53 -12.77
N ASP A 122 -38.27 -16.12 -12.45
CA ASP A 122 -38.54 -16.84 -11.19
C ASP A 122 -37.75 -18.15 -11.06
N ARG A 123 -37.16 -18.65 -12.16
CA ARG A 123 -36.40 -19.91 -12.20
C ARG A 123 -34.88 -19.72 -12.25
N LEU A 124 -34.41 -18.48 -12.20
CA LEU A 124 -33.01 -18.07 -12.34
C LEU A 124 -32.40 -17.63 -11.01
N HIS A 125 -31.31 -18.27 -10.58
CA HIS A 125 -30.50 -17.79 -9.45
C HIS A 125 -29.08 -17.49 -9.92
N LEU A 126 -28.49 -16.44 -9.35
CA LEU A 126 -27.08 -16.11 -9.54
C LEU A 126 -26.31 -16.38 -8.25
N VAL A 127 -25.08 -16.88 -8.40
CA VAL A 127 -24.13 -17.09 -7.31
C VAL A 127 -22.81 -16.47 -7.73
N GLY A 128 -22.32 -15.50 -6.97
CA GLY A 128 -21.08 -14.80 -7.29
C GLY A 128 -20.11 -14.82 -6.12
N HIS A 129 -18.84 -15.13 -6.37
CA HIS A 129 -17.78 -15.07 -5.35
C HIS A 129 -16.85 -13.89 -5.57
N SER A 130 -16.50 -13.14 -4.52
CA SER A 130 -15.57 -12.01 -4.60
C SER A 130 -16.00 -10.98 -5.68
N LEU A 131 -15.17 -10.64 -6.66
CA LEU A 131 -15.57 -9.80 -7.80
C LEU A 131 -16.80 -10.34 -8.55
N GLY A 132 -16.99 -11.66 -8.58
CA GLY A 132 -18.17 -12.32 -9.15
C GLY A 132 -19.47 -11.96 -8.43
N ALA A 133 -19.43 -11.62 -7.14
CA ALA A 133 -20.61 -11.15 -6.40
C ALA A 133 -21.07 -9.78 -6.91
N HIS A 134 -20.13 -8.88 -7.20
CA HIS A 134 -20.44 -7.58 -7.80
C HIS A 134 -20.89 -7.70 -9.26
N ILE A 135 -20.34 -8.65 -10.02
CA ILE A 135 -20.87 -8.99 -11.35
C ILE A 135 -22.33 -9.43 -11.25
N ALA A 136 -22.67 -10.28 -10.28
CA ALA A 136 -24.05 -10.72 -10.07
C ALA A 136 -24.98 -9.55 -9.69
N GLY A 137 -24.50 -8.63 -8.83
CA GLY A 137 -25.20 -7.39 -8.51
C GLY A 137 -25.44 -6.51 -9.74
N ASN A 138 -24.38 -6.20 -10.49
CA ASN A 138 -24.44 -5.44 -11.73
C ASN A 138 -25.39 -6.06 -12.78
N THR A 139 -25.45 -7.40 -12.85
CA THR A 139 -26.44 -8.11 -13.67
C THR A 139 -27.86 -7.87 -13.18
N GLY A 140 -28.11 -7.98 -11.87
CA GLY A 140 -29.42 -7.72 -11.26
C GLY A 140 -29.87 -6.28 -11.43
N HIS A 141 -28.99 -5.32 -11.16
CA HIS A 141 -29.20 -3.90 -11.42
C HIS A 141 -29.63 -3.65 -12.87
N SER A 142 -28.94 -4.26 -13.83
CA SER A 142 -29.24 -4.14 -15.27
C SER A 142 -30.59 -4.76 -15.68
N LEU A 143 -31.15 -5.64 -14.83
CA LEU A 143 -32.41 -6.35 -15.05
C LEU A 143 -33.55 -5.82 -14.16
N LYS A 144 -33.42 -4.64 -13.51
CA LYS A 144 -34.44 -4.09 -12.59
C LYS A 144 -35.88 -4.09 -13.14
N THR A 145 -36.07 -3.97 -14.47
CA THR A 145 -37.41 -4.04 -15.10
C THR A 145 -38.04 -5.44 -15.12
N ALA A 146 -37.25 -6.47 -14.92
CA ALA A 146 -37.64 -7.88 -14.84
C ALA A 146 -36.84 -8.52 -13.70
N GLN A 147 -37.15 -8.15 -12.46
CA GLN A 147 -36.36 -8.46 -11.26
C GLN A 147 -35.99 -9.96 -11.16
N LEU A 148 -34.71 -10.25 -10.89
CA LEU A 148 -34.22 -11.62 -10.62
C LEU A 148 -34.81 -12.18 -9.33
N GLN A 149 -34.96 -13.51 -9.25
CA GLN A 149 -35.49 -14.13 -8.04
C GLN A 149 -34.51 -14.10 -6.88
N VAL A 150 -33.28 -14.63 -7.07
CA VAL A 150 -32.26 -14.68 -6.00
C VAL A 150 -30.85 -14.40 -6.52
N ILE A 151 -30.09 -13.60 -5.75
CA ILE A 151 -28.63 -13.50 -5.83
C ILE A 151 -28.00 -13.99 -4.52
N TYR A 152 -26.99 -14.86 -4.64
CA TYR A 152 -26.11 -15.25 -3.53
C TYR A 152 -24.73 -14.59 -3.70
N GLY A 153 -24.36 -13.71 -2.77
CA GLY A 153 -23.05 -13.07 -2.71
C GLY A 153 -22.11 -13.81 -1.76
N LEU A 154 -21.11 -14.49 -2.30
CA LEU A 154 -20.14 -15.27 -1.52
C LEU A 154 -18.88 -14.41 -1.28
N ASP A 155 -18.75 -13.88 -0.06
CA ASP A 155 -17.70 -12.96 0.38
C ASP A 155 -17.38 -11.88 -0.67
N PRO A 156 -18.33 -10.96 -0.95
CA PRO A 156 -18.15 -9.89 -1.95
C PRO A 156 -16.86 -9.11 -1.68
N ALA A 157 -16.18 -8.64 -2.71
CA ALA A 157 -14.86 -8.04 -2.52
C ALA A 157 -14.95 -6.61 -1.96
N SER A 158 -14.10 -6.24 -1.01
CA SER A 158 -14.11 -4.89 -0.40
C SER A 158 -13.46 -3.82 -1.28
N ILE A 159 -12.36 -4.18 -1.94
CA ILE A 159 -11.49 -3.24 -2.64
C ILE A 159 -12.18 -2.76 -3.94
N ASN A 160 -12.27 -1.44 -4.14
CA ASN A 160 -12.97 -0.71 -5.22
C ASN A 160 -14.50 -0.68 -5.19
N PHE A 161 -15.13 -1.09 -4.09
CA PHE A 161 -16.57 -1.01 -3.95
C PHE A 161 -16.85 -0.20 -2.69
N PHE A 162 -17.52 0.95 -2.83
CA PHE A 162 -17.76 1.89 -1.72
C PHE A 162 -19.22 1.83 -1.27
N GLN A 163 -19.49 2.12 0.01
CA GLN A 163 -20.84 2.01 0.57
C GLN A 163 -21.80 2.99 -0.09
N ASP A 164 -21.31 4.14 -0.55
CA ASP A 164 -22.13 5.20 -1.12
C ASP A 164 -22.37 5.04 -2.64
N GLU A 165 -21.88 3.95 -3.24
CA GLU A 165 -22.04 3.66 -4.67
C GLU A 165 -22.77 2.33 -4.92
N PRO A 166 -24.05 2.18 -4.53
CA PRO A 166 -24.77 0.91 -4.65
C PRO A 166 -24.93 0.42 -6.10
N GLU A 167 -24.82 1.30 -7.10
CA GLU A 167 -25.04 0.96 -8.51
C GLU A 167 -23.82 0.32 -9.21
N THR A 168 -22.66 0.29 -8.53
CA THR A 168 -21.41 -0.31 -9.05
C THR A 168 -21.00 -1.58 -8.31
N ARG A 169 -21.80 -2.02 -7.31
CA ARG A 169 -21.54 -3.16 -6.43
C ARG A 169 -22.80 -3.98 -6.18
N LEU A 170 -22.67 -5.13 -5.52
CA LEU A 170 -23.83 -5.86 -5.03
C LEU A 170 -24.62 -5.02 -4.00
N SER A 171 -25.94 -5.00 -4.15
CA SER A 171 -26.90 -4.37 -3.25
C SER A 171 -28.15 -5.25 -3.09
N HIS A 172 -28.88 -5.06 -1.99
CA HIS A 172 -30.13 -5.75 -1.72
C HIS A 172 -31.18 -5.52 -2.82
N ASP A 173 -31.14 -4.38 -3.52
CA ASP A 173 -32.08 -4.03 -4.59
C ASP A 173 -31.86 -4.79 -5.91
N ASP A 174 -30.79 -5.58 -6.03
CA ASP A 174 -30.42 -6.23 -7.31
C ASP A 174 -31.26 -7.48 -7.63
N ALA A 175 -32.00 -8.03 -6.66
CA ALA A 175 -32.93 -9.15 -6.85
C ALA A 175 -34.06 -9.12 -5.82
N ALA A 176 -35.09 -9.94 -6.02
CA ALA A 176 -36.20 -10.07 -5.06
C ALA A 176 -35.74 -10.63 -3.70
N TYR A 177 -34.62 -11.35 -3.67
CA TYR A 177 -33.92 -11.76 -2.46
C TYR A 177 -32.42 -11.80 -2.71
N VAL A 178 -31.64 -11.22 -1.80
CA VAL A 178 -30.17 -11.17 -1.88
C VAL A 178 -29.64 -11.68 -0.56
N GLU A 179 -28.87 -12.76 -0.60
CA GLU A 179 -28.24 -13.37 0.57
C GLU A 179 -26.73 -13.28 0.43
N VAL A 180 -26.05 -12.79 1.47
CA VAL A 180 -24.60 -12.57 1.44
C VAL A 180 -23.93 -13.37 2.55
N ILE A 181 -22.88 -14.11 2.20
CA ILE A 181 -22.11 -14.93 3.13
C ILE A 181 -20.74 -14.28 3.32
N HIS A 182 -20.52 -13.70 4.48
CA HIS A 182 -19.29 -13.01 4.85
C HIS A 182 -18.34 -13.94 5.58
N THR A 183 -17.13 -14.10 5.05
CA THR A 183 -16.10 -14.98 5.63
C THR A 183 -14.75 -14.31 5.85
N ASN A 184 -14.52 -13.10 5.32
CA ASN A 184 -13.24 -12.38 5.48
C ASN A 184 -13.35 -10.84 5.46
N THR A 185 -14.26 -10.29 6.27
CA THR A 185 -14.57 -8.84 6.35
C THR A 185 -13.45 -7.95 6.89
N GLN A 186 -12.35 -8.53 7.41
CA GLN A 186 -11.20 -7.79 7.94
C GLN A 186 -10.15 -7.47 6.88
N PHE A 187 -10.23 -8.08 5.70
CA PHE A 187 -9.16 -7.98 4.70
C PHE A 187 -9.68 -7.94 3.26
N SER A 188 -10.24 -9.05 2.76
CA SER A 188 -10.63 -9.18 1.34
C SER A 188 -12.12 -9.07 1.07
N GLY A 189 -12.96 -9.38 2.07
CA GLY A 189 -14.41 -9.34 1.99
C GLY A 189 -14.99 -7.99 2.40
N TYR A 190 -16.10 -7.61 1.79
CA TYR A 190 -16.81 -6.36 2.04
C TYR A 190 -17.43 -6.36 3.44
N PRO A 191 -17.16 -5.38 4.31
CA PRO A 191 -17.52 -5.50 5.73
C PRO A 191 -18.99 -5.24 6.03
N ALA A 192 -19.59 -4.22 5.40
CA ALA A 192 -20.96 -3.80 5.71
C ALA A 192 -22.02 -4.72 5.07
N PRO A 193 -23.24 -4.76 5.62
CA PRO A 193 -24.33 -5.58 5.07
C PRO A 193 -24.69 -5.10 3.66
N LEU A 194 -24.85 -6.05 2.75
CA LEU A 194 -25.12 -5.80 1.33
C LEU A 194 -26.44 -6.43 0.86
N GLY A 195 -26.94 -7.45 1.54
CA GLY A 195 -28.12 -8.20 1.14
C GLY A 195 -29.37 -7.85 1.92
N HIS A 196 -30.44 -8.58 1.62
CA HIS A 196 -31.61 -8.66 2.49
C HIS A 196 -31.27 -9.44 3.77
N VAL A 197 -30.36 -10.39 3.68
CA VAL A 197 -29.82 -11.17 4.79
C VAL A 197 -28.32 -11.35 4.58
N ASP A 198 -27.54 -11.05 5.62
CA ASP A 198 -26.09 -11.18 5.63
C ASP A 198 -25.66 -12.17 6.74
N PHE A 199 -25.08 -13.29 6.34
CA PHE A 199 -24.54 -14.31 7.24
C PHE A 199 -23.06 -14.04 7.49
N TYR A 200 -22.73 -13.58 8.69
CA TYR A 200 -21.36 -13.38 9.14
C TYR A 200 -20.81 -14.65 9.78
N MET A 201 -20.30 -15.55 8.94
CA MET A 201 -19.76 -16.83 9.37
C MET A 201 -18.61 -16.61 10.35
N ASN A 202 -18.75 -17.08 11.59
CA ASN A 202 -17.77 -16.82 12.64
C ASN A 202 -17.44 -15.31 12.76
N TYR A 203 -18.48 -14.47 12.76
CA TYR A 203 -18.39 -12.99 12.77
C TYR A 203 -17.72 -12.38 11.52
N GLY A 204 -17.68 -13.10 10.40
CA GLY A 204 -17.06 -12.65 9.16
C GLY A 204 -15.53 -12.51 9.25
N ARG A 205 -14.89 -13.23 10.17
CA ARG A 205 -13.44 -13.19 10.43
C ARG A 205 -12.72 -14.44 9.92
N LYS A 206 -11.45 -14.63 10.28
CA LYS A 206 -10.66 -15.81 9.89
C LYS A 206 -11.41 -17.12 10.20
N GLN A 207 -11.62 -17.94 9.18
CA GLN A 207 -12.47 -19.12 9.29
C GLN A 207 -11.73 -20.31 9.93
N PRO A 208 -12.43 -21.20 10.64
CA PRO A 208 -11.84 -22.42 11.19
C PRO A 208 -11.08 -23.22 10.14
N GLY A 209 -9.91 -23.74 10.52
CA GLY A 209 -9.02 -24.51 9.63
C GLY A 209 -8.30 -23.69 8.55
N CYS A 210 -8.57 -22.39 8.41
CA CYS A 210 -7.85 -21.53 7.48
C CYS A 210 -6.58 -20.95 8.11
N LYS A 211 -5.45 -21.08 7.40
CA LYS A 211 -4.17 -20.48 7.81
C LYS A 211 -3.96 -19.08 7.20
N THR A 212 -4.58 -18.82 6.05
CA THR A 212 -4.44 -17.58 5.27
C THR A 212 -5.78 -16.85 5.11
N ASP A 213 -5.73 -15.56 4.80
CA ASP A 213 -6.92 -14.77 4.50
C ASP A 213 -7.58 -15.20 3.18
N VAL A 214 -6.79 -15.62 2.18
CA VAL A 214 -7.31 -16.21 0.94
C VAL A 214 -8.12 -17.47 1.19
N CYS A 215 -7.69 -18.32 2.13
CA CYS A 215 -8.47 -19.49 2.54
C CYS A 215 -9.79 -19.05 3.19
N SER A 216 -9.75 -18.07 4.09
CA SER A 216 -10.96 -17.56 4.75
C SER A 216 -11.91 -16.95 3.73
N HIS A 217 -11.37 -16.20 2.76
CA HIS A 217 -12.09 -15.60 1.64
C HIS A 217 -12.78 -16.61 0.73
N GLY A 218 -12.11 -17.73 0.45
CA GLY A 218 -12.67 -18.83 -0.33
C GLY A 218 -13.69 -19.69 0.41
N ARG A 219 -13.73 -19.62 1.75
CA ARG A 219 -14.54 -20.53 2.58
C ARG A 219 -16.05 -20.34 2.38
N SER A 220 -16.50 -19.14 2.02
CA SER A 220 -17.90 -18.87 1.65
C SER A 220 -18.40 -19.80 0.54
N THR A 221 -17.52 -20.17 -0.40
CA THR A 221 -17.82 -21.15 -1.48
C THR A 221 -18.11 -22.53 -0.90
N GLU A 222 -17.31 -23.01 0.05
CA GLU A 222 -17.49 -24.31 0.68
C GLU A 222 -18.76 -24.37 1.53
N TYR A 223 -19.01 -23.35 2.34
CA TYR A 223 -20.25 -23.25 3.11
C TYR A 223 -21.48 -23.23 2.23
N PHE A 224 -21.43 -22.52 1.10
CA PHE A 224 -22.52 -22.52 0.13
C PHE A 224 -22.72 -23.91 -0.48
N MET A 225 -21.66 -24.59 -0.94
CA MET A 225 -21.76 -25.96 -1.46
C MET A 225 -22.39 -26.92 -0.45
N GLU A 226 -21.98 -26.85 0.82
CA GLU A 226 -22.52 -27.69 1.88
C GLU A 226 -23.98 -27.34 2.18
N SER A 227 -24.38 -26.07 2.09
CA SER A 227 -25.78 -25.65 2.28
C SER A 227 -26.75 -26.26 1.25
N LEU A 228 -26.25 -26.68 0.09
CA LEU A 228 -27.05 -27.35 -0.95
C LEU A 228 -27.25 -28.85 -0.67
N SER A 229 -26.53 -29.42 0.29
CA SER A 229 -26.63 -30.85 0.61
C SER A 229 -27.98 -31.19 1.26
N ASN A 230 -28.57 -32.30 0.85
CA ASN A 230 -29.85 -32.76 1.39
C ASN A 230 -29.66 -33.42 2.77
N THR A 231 -29.39 -32.60 3.79
CA THR A 231 -29.23 -33.06 5.17
C THR A 231 -30.17 -32.30 6.11
N THR A 232 -30.44 -32.89 7.28
CA THR A 232 -31.24 -32.24 8.34
C THR A 232 -30.43 -31.25 9.18
N LYS A 233 -29.14 -31.08 8.87
CA LYS A 233 -28.21 -30.16 9.53
C LYS A 233 -27.90 -29.02 8.56
N GLY A 234 -27.75 -27.81 9.08
CA GLY A 234 -27.45 -26.67 8.23
C GLY A 234 -26.84 -25.52 9.02
N PHE A 235 -26.47 -24.45 8.32
CA PHE A 235 -25.85 -23.28 8.91
C PHE A 235 -26.93 -22.34 9.44
N TRP A 236 -27.32 -22.55 10.69
CA TRP A 236 -28.26 -21.69 11.41
C TRP A 236 -27.53 -20.46 11.96
N GLY A 237 -27.92 -19.28 11.51
CA GLY A 237 -27.52 -18.00 12.08
C GLY A 237 -28.51 -17.53 13.13
N VAL A 238 -28.02 -16.79 14.12
CA VAL A 238 -28.85 -15.99 15.04
C VAL A 238 -28.92 -14.57 14.48
N ALA A 239 -30.08 -13.93 14.59
CA ALA A 239 -30.24 -12.54 14.18
C ALA A 239 -29.45 -11.63 15.12
N CYS A 240 -28.86 -10.58 14.55
CA CYS A 240 -28.17 -9.53 15.31
C CYS A 240 -28.97 -8.23 15.14
N ALA A 241 -28.93 -7.35 16.14
CA ALA A 241 -29.64 -6.08 16.07
C ALA A 241 -29.06 -5.17 14.98
N ASP A 242 -27.73 -5.18 14.83
CA ASP A 242 -27.01 -4.45 13.79
C ASP A 242 -25.64 -5.09 13.48
N TYR A 243 -24.91 -4.48 12.54
CA TYR A 243 -23.56 -4.91 12.20
C TYR A 243 -22.53 -4.65 13.33
N ASN A 244 -22.81 -3.75 14.27
CA ASN A 244 -21.91 -3.50 15.40
C ASN A 244 -21.86 -4.71 16.34
N GLU A 245 -22.99 -5.40 16.56
CA GLU A 245 -23.01 -6.66 17.34
C GLU A 245 -22.15 -7.77 16.70
N ILE A 246 -22.05 -7.78 15.37
CA ILE A 246 -21.13 -8.67 14.66
C ILE A 246 -19.68 -8.26 14.91
N LYS A 247 -19.36 -6.96 14.84
CA LYS A 247 -18.00 -6.44 15.10
C LYS A 247 -17.53 -6.71 16.53
N SER A 248 -18.40 -6.45 17.51
CA SER A 248 -18.16 -6.57 18.95
C SER A 248 -18.28 -8.02 19.45
N ARG A 249 -18.79 -8.94 18.62
CA ARG A 249 -19.06 -10.34 18.98
C ARG A 249 -20.12 -10.48 20.08
N SER A 250 -21.08 -9.57 20.12
CA SER A 250 -22.17 -9.56 21.09
C SER A 250 -23.49 -10.13 20.56
N CYS A 251 -23.51 -10.67 19.33
CA CYS A 251 -24.71 -11.24 18.74
C CYS A 251 -25.10 -12.59 19.38
N TYR A 252 -26.15 -12.58 20.23
CA TYR A 252 -26.64 -13.75 20.97
C TYR A 252 -28.17 -13.94 20.96
N ASN A 253 -28.90 -13.30 20.03
CA ASN A 253 -30.36 -13.39 20.00
C ASN A 253 -30.87 -14.72 19.42
N ILE A 254 -30.91 -15.75 20.26
CA ILE A 254 -31.35 -17.11 19.91
C ILE A 254 -32.84 -17.22 19.52
N LYS A 255 -33.65 -16.15 19.67
CA LYS A 255 -35.10 -16.17 19.39
C LYS A 255 -35.44 -15.92 17.93
N GLN A 256 -34.52 -15.34 17.15
CA GLN A 256 -34.67 -15.14 15.72
C GLN A 256 -33.52 -15.86 15.03
N GLN A 257 -33.84 -16.93 14.30
CA GLN A 257 -32.86 -17.75 13.60
C GLN A 257 -33.17 -17.78 12.11
N ALA A 258 -32.13 -17.75 11.29
CA ALA A 258 -32.23 -17.89 9.84
C ALA A 258 -31.33 -19.05 9.39
N LEU A 259 -31.80 -19.84 8.44
CA LEU A 259 -31.01 -20.91 7.85
C LEU A 259 -30.39 -20.40 6.54
N MET A 260 -29.06 -20.38 6.47
CA MET A 260 -28.32 -19.99 5.27
C MET A 260 -28.61 -20.96 4.12
N GLY A 261 -28.87 -20.42 2.92
CA GLY A 261 -29.23 -21.19 1.73
C GLY A 261 -30.69 -21.67 1.68
N ALA A 262 -31.55 -21.28 2.63
CA ALA A 262 -32.92 -21.75 2.69
C ALA A 262 -33.87 -21.01 1.73
N ILE A 263 -33.94 -21.45 0.46
CA ILE A 263 -35.11 -21.17 -0.41
C ILE A 263 -36.03 -22.38 -0.45
N SER A 264 -36.40 -22.86 0.74
CA SER A 264 -37.55 -23.74 0.88
C SER A 264 -38.21 -23.53 2.22
N CYS A 265 -39.09 -22.53 2.28
CA CYS A 265 -40.36 -22.78 2.95
C CYS A 265 -41.49 -22.00 2.28
N ARG A 266 -42.50 -22.78 1.90
CA ARG A 266 -43.81 -22.37 1.41
C ARG A 266 -44.36 -21.23 2.26
N TYR A 267 -44.91 -20.20 1.62
CA TYR A 267 -45.94 -19.35 2.20
C TYR A 267 -47.02 -20.26 2.82
N LEU A 268 -47.04 -20.36 4.15
CA LEU A 268 -48.17 -20.86 4.92
C LEU A 268 -48.89 -19.60 5.44
N PRO A 269 -50.12 -19.31 4.97
CA PRO A 269 -50.81 -18.08 5.28
C PRO A 269 -51.50 -18.22 6.64
N LEU A 270 -51.21 -17.35 7.60
CA LEU A 270 -52.06 -17.19 8.77
C LEU A 270 -52.13 -15.71 9.22
N PHE A 271 -53.34 -15.17 9.07
CA PHE A 271 -53.94 -13.97 9.68
C PHE A 271 -53.65 -12.56 9.10
N THR A 272 -54.52 -12.19 8.14
CA THR A 272 -55.41 -10.99 8.09
C THR A 272 -55.14 -9.87 9.12
N SER A 273 -55.13 -8.57 8.80
CA SER A 273 -56.21 -7.84 8.10
C SER A 273 -55.88 -6.35 7.82
N LEU A 274 -56.43 -5.83 6.69
CA LEU A 274 -57.03 -4.49 6.51
C LEU A 274 -56.13 -3.24 6.36
N HIS A 275 -55.87 -2.79 5.12
CA HIS A 275 -56.72 -1.78 4.45
C HIS A 275 -56.35 -1.60 2.96
N HIS A 276 -57.39 -1.50 2.15
CA HIS A 276 -57.40 -1.22 0.71
C HIS A 276 -56.90 0.19 0.36
N ILE A 277 -56.36 0.35 -0.85
CA ILE A 277 -56.91 1.21 -1.93
C ILE A 277 -56.28 0.78 -3.27
N ALA A 278 -57.12 0.29 -4.19
CA ALA A 278 -56.90 0.29 -5.65
C ALA A 278 -57.45 1.63 -6.21
N VAL A 279 -57.11 2.18 -7.38
CA VAL A 279 -57.31 1.71 -8.78
C VAL A 279 -56.55 2.68 -9.77
N PRO A 280 -56.60 2.60 -11.12
CA PRO A 280 -55.44 2.65 -12.03
C PRO A 280 -55.59 3.72 -13.17
N CYS A 281 -55.03 3.44 -14.37
CA CYS A 281 -55.24 4.05 -15.72
C CYS A 281 -54.13 5.04 -16.18
N SER A 282 -53.23 4.66 -17.11
CA SER A 282 -53.34 4.56 -18.60
C SER A 282 -53.07 5.88 -19.35
N GLY A 283 -52.16 5.86 -20.35
CA GLY A 283 -52.08 6.93 -21.36
C GLY A 283 -50.76 6.97 -22.15
N SER A 284 -50.83 6.54 -23.40
CA SER A 284 -49.79 6.60 -24.44
C SER A 284 -49.85 7.94 -25.20
N PHE A 285 -48.74 8.51 -25.70
CA PHE A 285 -48.71 9.28 -26.96
C PHE A 285 -47.28 9.46 -27.50
N ALA A 286 -47.18 9.44 -28.83
CA ALA A 286 -45.97 9.33 -29.64
C ALA A 286 -45.54 10.65 -30.32
N MET A 287 -44.36 10.59 -30.96
CA MET A 287 -43.94 11.19 -32.25
C MET A 287 -42.98 12.42 -32.31
N ARG A 288 -41.86 12.16 -33.03
CA ARG A 288 -41.26 12.86 -34.20
C ARG A 288 -40.02 13.78 -34.03
N ALA A 289 -38.86 13.23 -34.40
CA ALA A 289 -38.09 13.43 -35.66
C ALA A 289 -37.36 14.75 -36.01
N LEU A 290 -36.00 14.61 -36.15
CA LEU A 290 -35.06 15.03 -37.23
C LEU A 290 -34.81 16.52 -37.58
N VAL A 291 -33.52 16.91 -37.72
CA VAL A 291 -32.79 17.22 -39.00
C VAL A 291 -31.30 17.63 -38.76
N VAL A 292 -30.38 16.79 -39.29
CA VAL A 292 -29.14 16.97 -40.11
C VAL A 292 -28.39 18.33 -40.22
N PHE A 293 -27.04 18.30 -40.14
CA PHE A 293 -26.09 18.75 -41.21
C PHE A 293 -24.63 18.28 -40.99
N ALA A 294 -23.91 18.05 -42.10
CA ALA A 294 -22.65 17.31 -42.20
C ALA A 294 -21.52 18.06 -42.94
N ALA A 295 -20.31 17.46 -42.90
CA ALA A 295 -19.13 17.60 -43.78
C ALA A 295 -18.12 18.71 -43.35
N LEU A 296 -16.79 18.56 -43.43
CA LEU A 296 -15.95 18.05 -44.54
C LEU A 296 -14.50 17.68 -44.12
N LEU A 297 -13.83 16.96 -45.02
CA LEU A 297 -12.48 16.36 -45.03
C LEU A 297 -11.31 17.36 -45.23
N LEU A 298 -10.07 16.96 -44.86
CA LEU A 298 -8.89 16.73 -45.75
C LEU A 298 -7.54 16.94 -45.03
N GLY A 299 -6.57 16.05 -45.31
CA GLY A 299 -5.14 16.28 -45.06
C GLY A 299 -4.29 15.00 -45.02
N LEU A 300 -3.85 14.52 -46.19
CA LEU A 300 -2.92 13.39 -46.38
C LEU A 300 -1.46 13.85 -46.54
N ALA A 301 -0.56 12.88 -46.30
CA ALA A 301 0.81 12.68 -46.82
C ALA A 301 1.96 13.30 -45.99
N SER A 302 3.00 12.55 -45.57
CA SER A 302 3.99 11.86 -46.42
C SER A 302 5.07 11.22 -45.53
N CYS A 303 6.00 10.48 -46.13
CA CYS A 303 6.80 9.41 -45.54
C CYS A 303 8.32 9.65 -45.70
N SER A 304 9.12 9.23 -44.70
CA SER A 304 10.52 8.69 -44.75
C SER A 304 11.72 9.67 -44.95
N PRO A 305 13.01 9.25 -44.73
CA PRO A 305 13.67 8.76 -43.50
C PRO A 305 15.10 9.37 -43.24
N VAL A 306 15.78 8.90 -42.17
CA VAL A 306 17.26 8.90 -41.87
C VAL A 306 17.90 10.15 -41.23
N SER A 307 18.38 10.05 -39.99
CA SER A 307 19.80 9.78 -39.65
C SER A 307 20.05 9.90 -38.14
N TRP A 308 21.03 9.13 -37.70
CA TRP A 308 21.56 8.98 -36.36
C TRP A 308 22.57 10.09 -36.09
N GLU A 309 22.43 10.82 -34.99
CA GLU A 309 23.58 11.44 -34.33
C GLU A 309 23.50 11.11 -32.84
N LEU A 310 24.56 10.44 -32.39
CA LEU A 310 24.88 10.23 -30.99
C LEU A 310 25.13 11.61 -30.38
N ASP A 311 24.36 12.00 -29.37
CA ASP A 311 24.82 13.03 -28.45
C ASP A 311 24.95 12.48 -27.02
N ASN A 312 26.12 12.75 -26.47
CA ASN A 312 26.65 12.24 -25.22
C ASN A 312 26.17 13.14 -24.08
N GLY A 313 25.41 12.57 -23.15
CA GLY A 313 25.53 12.85 -21.72
C GLY A 313 25.14 14.25 -21.22
N THR A 314 23.90 14.35 -20.77
CA THR A 314 23.61 14.77 -19.38
C THR A 314 22.46 13.92 -18.86
N GLN A 315 22.76 12.88 -18.07
CA GLN A 315 21.71 12.18 -17.34
C GLN A 315 21.21 13.10 -16.23
N HIS A 316 19.98 13.60 -16.37
CA HIS A 316 19.26 14.26 -15.29
C HIS A 316 18.91 13.19 -14.24
N GLU A 317 19.59 13.20 -13.09
CA GLU A 317 19.23 12.38 -11.93
C GLU A 317 18.05 13.06 -11.22
N TRP A 318 16.85 12.48 -11.40
CA TRP A 318 15.63 12.87 -10.70
C TRP A 318 15.46 11.96 -9.47
N GLU A 319 15.15 12.57 -8.33
CA GLU A 319 14.85 11.95 -7.04
C GLU A 319 13.42 12.34 -6.60
N VAL A 320 12.86 11.74 -5.54
CA VAL A 320 11.65 12.29 -4.90
C VAL A 320 11.73 12.50 -3.42
N ALA A 321 10.95 13.50 -3.01
CA ALA A 321 10.65 13.81 -1.63
C ALA A 321 9.14 14.06 -1.50
N ALA A 322 8.60 13.87 -0.30
CA ALA A 322 7.21 14.22 0.01
C ALA A 322 7.12 15.70 0.38
N ASP A 323 6.08 16.38 -0.10
CA ASP A 323 5.69 17.69 0.41
C ASP A 323 5.00 17.58 1.78
N GLU A 324 4.69 18.74 2.37
CA GLU A 324 4.07 18.80 3.69
C GLU A 324 2.68 18.15 3.78
N ASN A 325 1.93 18.01 2.68
CA ASN A 325 0.63 17.33 2.69
C ASN A 325 0.78 15.81 2.48
N GLY A 326 2.03 15.34 2.35
CA GLY A 326 2.35 13.95 2.08
C GLY A 326 2.26 13.58 0.60
N HIS A 327 2.21 14.55 -0.33
CA HIS A 327 2.26 14.27 -1.77
C HIS A 327 3.70 14.10 -2.24
N MET A 328 3.98 13.11 -3.08
CA MET A 328 5.33 12.86 -3.60
C MET A 328 5.66 13.78 -4.78
N ARG A 329 6.88 14.34 -4.81
CA ARG A 329 7.30 15.37 -5.79
C ARG A 329 8.66 15.04 -6.39
N LEU A 330 8.76 15.10 -7.73
CA LEU A 330 9.99 14.92 -8.53
C LEU A 330 10.91 16.12 -8.35
N VAL A 331 12.16 15.85 -7.94
CA VAL A 331 13.16 16.85 -7.61
C VAL A 331 14.51 16.46 -8.18
N SER A 332 15.28 17.40 -8.72
CA SER A 332 16.63 17.16 -9.23
C SER A 332 17.65 17.77 -8.28
N TYR A 333 18.55 16.96 -7.70
CA TYR A 333 19.55 17.48 -6.76
C TYR A 333 20.86 17.93 -7.41
N ARG A 334 21.05 17.68 -8.71
CA ARG A 334 22.29 18.03 -9.45
C ARG A 334 22.17 19.23 -10.38
N ASN A 335 20.99 19.50 -10.95
CA ASN A 335 20.82 20.63 -11.86
C ASN A 335 19.38 21.20 -11.81
N PRO A 336 19.14 22.26 -11.01
CA PRO A 336 17.79 22.73 -10.70
C PRO A 336 17.13 23.62 -11.77
N TYR A 337 17.78 23.90 -12.92
CA TYR A 337 17.28 24.88 -13.91
C TYR A 337 17.17 24.41 -15.35
N ALA A 338 17.31 23.11 -15.62
CA ALA A 338 17.15 22.53 -16.96
C ALA A 338 15.86 21.70 -17.03
N LEU A 339 14.73 22.36 -17.30
CA LEU A 339 13.47 21.71 -17.62
C LEU A 339 13.19 21.93 -19.11
N SER A 340 13.30 20.85 -19.90
CA SER A 340 13.17 20.79 -21.36
C SER A 340 14.19 21.62 -22.16
N GLU A 341 14.56 21.14 -23.35
CA GLU A 341 15.35 21.92 -24.31
C GLU A 341 14.63 23.25 -24.61
N GLY A 342 15.08 24.34 -23.97
CA GLY A 342 14.68 25.71 -24.32
C GLY A 342 14.32 26.67 -23.18
N GLU A 343 14.16 26.24 -21.93
CA GLU A 343 13.73 27.15 -20.84
C GLU A 343 14.62 27.06 -19.59
N GLU A 344 15.73 27.82 -19.55
CA GLU A 344 16.43 28.13 -18.30
C GLU A 344 15.54 29.06 -17.44
N ARG A 345 14.90 28.54 -16.39
CA ARG A 345 14.25 29.39 -15.37
C ARG A 345 15.34 30.07 -14.53
N GLN A 346 15.45 31.39 -14.61
CA GLN A 346 16.34 32.15 -13.72
C GLN A 346 15.89 32.05 -12.26
N ARG A 347 16.84 31.77 -11.36
CA ARG A 347 16.67 31.80 -9.90
C ARG A 347 16.14 33.18 -9.46
N ARG A 348 14.93 33.24 -8.90
CA ARG A 348 14.42 34.46 -8.26
C ARG A 348 15.22 34.75 -7.00
N ASP A 349 15.59 36.01 -6.81
CA ASP A 349 16.19 36.51 -5.56
C ASP A 349 15.10 36.58 -4.46
N PHE A 350 15.15 35.66 -3.49
CA PHE A 350 14.21 35.61 -2.37
C PHE A 350 14.57 36.65 -1.31
N GLN A 351 13.63 37.53 -1.01
CA GLN A 351 13.77 38.61 -0.03
C GLN A 351 12.71 38.41 1.06
N PRO A 352 13.07 37.98 2.29
CA PRO A 352 12.11 37.59 3.32
C PRO A 352 11.04 38.66 3.61
N GLU A 353 11.44 39.94 3.72
CA GLU A 353 10.51 41.04 4.02
C GLU A 353 9.54 41.37 2.87
N ARG A 354 9.85 40.94 1.65
CA ARG A 354 9.00 41.12 0.46
C ARG A 354 8.13 39.90 0.19
N ASP A 355 8.74 38.73 0.30
CA ASP A 355 8.24 37.47 -0.23
C ASP A 355 7.53 36.61 0.82
N VAL A 356 7.75 36.86 2.11
CA VAL A 356 6.94 36.28 3.19
C VAL A 356 5.70 37.15 3.41
N GLN A 357 4.53 36.54 3.39
CA GLN A 357 3.26 37.20 3.68
C GLN A 357 2.67 36.71 5.00
N PHE A 358 2.09 37.63 5.76
CA PHE A 358 1.43 37.34 7.02
C PHE A 358 -0.07 37.49 6.84
N LEU A 359 -0.76 36.36 6.69
CA LEU A 359 -2.19 36.35 6.36
C LEU A 359 -3.01 36.25 7.65
N LEU A 360 -3.63 37.37 8.04
CA LEU A 360 -4.45 37.47 9.25
C LEU A 360 -5.89 37.04 8.98
N TYR A 361 -6.33 36.05 9.73
CA TYR A 361 -7.72 35.64 9.88
C TYR A 361 -8.20 35.91 11.31
N THR A 362 -9.43 36.39 11.42
CA THR A 362 -10.14 36.56 12.69
C THR A 362 -11.60 36.14 12.50
N GLN A 363 -12.38 36.09 13.58
CA GLN A 363 -13.82 35.83 13.49
C GLN A 363 -14.57 36.83 12.60
N ALA A 364 -14.03 38.04 12.41
CA ALA A 364 -14.60 39.06 11.53
C ALA A 364 -14.23 38.86 10.04
N ASN A 365 -13.24 38.01 9.74
CA ASN A 365 -12.83 37.66 8.39
C ASN A 365 -12.33 36.20 8.32
N PRO A 366 -13.20 35.22 8.56
CA PRO A 366 -12.78 33.82 8.70
C PRO A 366 -12.34 33.18 7.38
N GLU A 367 -12.84 33.67 6.24
CA GLU A 367 -12.55 33.09 4.92
C GLU A 367 -11.48 33.83 4.12
N THR A 368 -11.47 35.17 4.18
CA THR A 368 -10.56 36.01 3.40
C THR A 368 -9.56 36.71 4.33
N PRO A 369 -8.24 36.50 4.13
CA PRO A 369 -7.25 37.10 5.01
C PRO A 369 -7.07 38.59 4.74
N GLN A 370 -6.60 39.30 5.76
CA GLN A 370 -5.97 40.60 5.60
C GLN A 370 -4.45 40.42 5.66
N VAL A 371 -3.73 41.00 4.70
CA VAL A 371 -2.27 40.88 4.66
C VAL A 371 -1.64 41.88 5.62
N LEU A 372 -0.91 41.39 6.62
CA LEU A 372 -0.06 42.19 7.48
C LEU A 372 1.35 42.28 6.88
N ARG A 373 2.02 43.42 7.06
CA ARG A 373 3.39 43.65 6.61
C ARG A 373 4.22 44.27 7.72
N ASN A 374 5.47 43.83 7.85
CA ASN A 374 6.39 44.40 8.82
C ASN A 374 6.54 45.91 8.60
N GLY A 375 6.32 46.69 9.67
CA GLY A 375 6.42 48.14 9.64
C GLY A 375 5.21 48.89 9.06
N ASP A 376 4.16 48.20 8.60
CA ASP A 376 2.95 48.84 8.08
C ASP A 376 1.91 49.08 9.18
N LEU A 377 2.08 50.21 9.90
CA LEU A 377 1.18 50.59 10.98
C LEU A 377 -0.25 50.85 10.49
N THR A 378 -0.41 51.39 9.28
CA THR A 378 -1.73 51.67 8.70
C THR A 378 -2.46 50.37 8.38
N GLY A 379 -1.75 49.40 7.80
CA GLY A 379 -2.26 48.05 7.55
C GLY A 379 -2.71 47.35 8.83
N LEU A 380 -1.91 47.43 9.90
CA LEU A 380 -2.30 46.88 11.21
C LEU A 380 -3.55 47.57 11.79
N GLN A 381 -3.57 48.90 11.81
CA GLN A 381 -4.68 49.68 12.39
C GLN A 381 -6.01 49.52 11.63
N SER A 382 -5.94 49.23 10.32
CA SER A 382 -7.12 48.97 9.49
C SER A 382 -7.49 47.49 9.38
N SER A 383 -6.68 46.61 9.98
CA SER A 383 -6.97 45.18 10.07
C SER A 383 -7.94 44.86 11.21
N ASN A 384 -8.46 43.63 11.21
CA ASN A 384 -9.31 43.07 12.25
C ASN A 384 -8.50 42.52 13.45
N PHE A 385 -7.18 42.74 13.50
CA PHE A 385 -6.34 42.25 14.59
C PHE A 385 -6.89 42.74 15.94
N ASN A 386 -7.12 41.80 16.86
CA ASN A 386 -7.71 42.11 18.15
C ASN A 386 -6.74 41.75 19.27
N ARG A 387 -6.20 42.77 19.96
CA ARG A 387 -5.25 42.60 21.07
C ARG A 387 -5.75 41.75 22.24
N ASN A 388 -7.07 41.59 22.38
CA ASN A 388 -7.66 40.79 23.45
C ASN A 388 -7.78 39.30 23.08
N ASN A 389 -7.55 38.95 21.82
CA ASN A 389 -7.60 37.56 21.36
C ASN A 389 -6.20 36.92 21.41
N PRO A 390 -6.11 35.66 21.85
CA PRO A 390 -4.87 34.88 21.72
C PRO A 390 -4.44 34.76 20.25
N THR A 391 -3.13 34.71 20.03
CA THR A 391 -2.56 34.69 18.67
C THR A 391 -1.97 33.33 18.36
N ARG A 392 -2.30 32.78 17.19
CA ARG A 392 -1.81 31.49 16.69
C ARG A 392 -1.11 31.75 15.37
N MET A 393 0.20 31.59 15.34
CA MET A 393 1.00 31.70 14.13
C MET A 393 1.22 30.30 13.55
N ILE A 394 0.73 30.06 12.33
CA ILE A 394 0.77 28.75 11.69
C ILE A 394 1.74 28.81 10.51
N VAL A 395 2.64 27.83 10.43
CA VAL A 395 3.73 27.80 9.45
C VAL A 395 3.73 26.50 8.68
N HIS A 396 3.52 26.60 7.38
CA HIS A 396 3.55 25.49 6.45
C HIS A 396 4.98 25.08 6.08
N GLY A 397 5.15 23.87 5.55
CA GLY A 397 6.42 23.24 5.19
C GLY A 397 6.82 23.38 3.72
N TRP A 398 7.62 22.42 3.25
CA TRP A 398 8.16 22.38 1.89
C TRP A 398 7.06 22.10 0.87
N LEU A 399 7.13 22.80 -0.28
CA LEU A 399 6.10 22.90 -1.32
C LEU A 399 4.72 23.36 -0.81
N GLY A 400 4.72 23.98 0.38
CA GLY A 400 3.53 24.50 1.00
C GLY A 400 3.05 25.84 0.51
N THR A 401 1.78 26.14 0.77
CA THR A 401 1.10 27.37 0.38
C THR A 401 0.12 27.83 1.48
N PRO A 402 -0.54 29.00 1.34
CA PRO A 402 -1.62 29.40 2.24
C PRO A 402 -2.77 28.39 2.35
N ASN A 403 -2.96 27.56 1.31
CA ASN A 403 -4.09 26.63 1.22
C ASN A 403 -3.76 25.23 1.77
N SER A 404 -2.54 25.01 2.26
CA SER A 404 -2.11 23.72 2.80
C SER A 404 -2.96 23.22 3.96
N GLU A 405 -2.95 21.91 4.19
CA GLU A 405 -3.85 21.28 5.17
C GLU A 405 -3.65 21.83 6.58
N ILE A 406 -2.39 22.05 7.00
CA ILE A 406 -2.10 22.66 8.31
C ILE A 406 -2.81 23.99 8.49
N ASN A 407 -2.75 24.87 7.49
CA ASN A 407 -3.35 26.19 7.56
C ASN A 407 -4.87 26.09 7.59
N ARG A 408 -5.46 25.38 6.62
CA ARG A 408 -6.93 25.28 6.48
C ARG A 408 -7.58 24.57 7.68
N LEU A 409 -7.06 23.43 8.09
CA LEU A 409 -7.68 22.60 9.14
C LEU A 409 -7.50 23.21 10.53
N VAL A 410 -6.31 23.73 10.84
CA VAL A 410 -6.07 24.38 12.15
C VAL A 410 -6.90 25.65 12.29
N ARG A 411 -7.04 26.45 11.22
CA ARG A 411 -7.93 27.63 11.23
C ARG A 411 -9.37 27.25 11.56
N SER A 412 -9.91 26.26 10.86
CA SER A 412 -11.28 25.79 11.11
C SER A 412 -11.45 25.29 12.54
N ALA A 413 -10.50 24.53 13.06
CA ALA A 413 -10.55 24.03 14.43
C ALA A 413 -10.47 25.13 15.49
N LEU A 414 -9.59 26.12 15.30
CA LEU A 414 -9.44 27.25 16.22
C LEU A 414 -10.69 28.14 16.25
N PHE A 415 -11.28 28.48 15.11
CA PHE A 415 -12.53 29.26 15.07
C PHE A 415 -13.73 28.48 15.61
N PHE A 416 -13.68 27.16 15.59
CA PHE A 416 -14.70 26.34 16.24
C PHE A 416 -14.63 26.46 17.77
N VAL A 417 -13.43 26.54 18.35
CA VAL A 417 -13.25 26.55 19.82
C VAL A 417 -13.18 27.94 20.43
N GLY A 418 -12.94 29.00 19.66
CA GLY A 418 -12.91 30.35 20.19
C GLY A 418 -12.48 31.46 19.23
N ASN A 419 -12.28 32.65 19.78
CA ASN A 419 -11.86 33.84 19.04
C ASN A 419 -10.33 33.98 19.08
N TYR A 420 -9.69 33.91 17.91
CA TYR A 420 -8.24 33.99 17.77
C TYR A 420 -7.83 35.05 16.74
N ASN A 421 -6.60 35.54 16.87
CA ASN A 421 -5.86 36.10 15.73
C ASN A 421 -5.04 34.95 15.12
N ILE A 422 -5.44 34.46 13.96
CA ILE A 422 -4.74 33.37 13.27
C ILE A 422 -3.90 34.00 12.16
N ILE A 423 -2.59 33.81 12.21
CA ILE A 423 -1.65 34.40 11.26
C ILE A 423 -0.94 33.26 10.53
N PHE A 424 -1.23 33.08 9.25
CA PHE A 424 -0.42 32.17 8.43
C PHE A 424 0.85 32.88 7.98
N VAL A 425 1.98 32.18 8.10
CA VAL A 425 3.25 32.59 7.50
C VAL A 425 3.34 31.94 6.14
N ASP A 426 2.92 32.68 5.11
CA ASP A 426 3.04 32.25 3.72
C ASP A 426 4.44 32.58 3.21
N TRP A 427 5.23 31.54 2.98
CA TRP A 427 6.56 31.65 2.37
C TRP A 427 6.63 30.84 1.07
N SER A 428 5.48 30.65 0.40
CA SER A 428 5.32 29.90 -0.86
C SER A 428 6.36 30.24 -1.92
N VAL A 429 6.78 31.50 -2.02
CA VAL A 429 7.84 31.94 -2.94
C VAL A 429 9.15 31.17 -2.73
N GLY A 430 9.46 30.79 -1.48
CA GLY A 430 10.64 30.02 -1.10
C GLY A 430 10.38 28.54 -0.88
N SER A 431 9.19 28.15 -0.39
CA SER A 431 8.87 26.72 -0.15
C SER A 431 8.54 25.96 -1.42
N LEU A 432 8.02 26.61 -2.46
CA LEU A 432 7.70 26.00 -3.76
C LEU A 432 8.93 25.72 -4.64
N ASP A 433 10.14 25.96 -4.13
CA ASP A 433 11.36 25.53 -4.81
C ASP A 433 11.48 24.01 -4.72
N GLU A 434 11.30 23.35 -5.87
CA GLU A 434 11.40 21.90 -6.01
C GLU A 434 12.79 21.37 -5.61
N PHE A 435 13.83 22.20 -5.57
CA PHE A 435 15.10 21.79 -4.99
C PHE A 435 15.08 22.03 -3.47
N TYR A 436 14.74 20.99 -2.70
CA TYR A 436 14.61 21.03 -1.22
C TYR A 436 15.71 21.84 -0.48
N PRO A 437 17.02 21.73 -0.82
CA PRO A 437 18.04 22.52 -0.15
C PRO A 437 17.86 24.04 -0.30
N ASN A 438 17.27 24.52 -1.41
CA ASN A 438 16.94 25.93 -1.59
C ASN A 438 15.85 26.39 -0.62
N SER A 439 14.82 25.59 -0.36
CA SER A 439 13.82 25.92 0.66
C SER A 439 14.40 25.78 2.07
N ARG A 440 15.20 24.73 2.32
CA ARG A 440 15.85 24.47 3.62
C ARG A 440 16.75 25.63 4.06
N GLN A 441 17.55 26.21 3.16
CA GLN A 441 18.43 27.33 3.54
C GLN A 441 17.65 28.62 3.87
N LEU A 442 16.39 28.75 3.43
CA LEU A 442 15.55 29.92 3.69
C LEU A 442 14.87 29.86 5.05
N VAL A 443 14.77 28.69 5.68
CA VAL A 443 14.09 28.46 6.97
C VAL A 443 14.49 29.49 8.03
N TYR A 444 15.79 29.74 8.17
CA TYR A 444 16.32 30.72 9.12
C TYR A 444 15.82 32.14 8.83
N ALA A 445 15.85 32.54 7.56
CA ALA A 445 15.47 33.89 7.13
C ALA A 445 13.95 34.13 7.22
N VAL A 446 13.15 33.10 6.91
CA VAL A 446 11.69 33.14 7.09
C VAL A 446 11.34 33.24 8.58
N GLY A 447 12.01 32.46 9.44
CA GLY A 447 11.82 32.52 10.89
C GLY A 447 12.15 33.90 11.47
N ALA A 448 13.22 34.54 10.99
CA ALA A 448 13.56 35.91 11.38
C ALA A 448 12.48 36.92 10.94
N ALA A 449 11.98 36.83 9.71
CA ALA A 449 10.91 37.72 9.22
C ALA A 449 9.60 37.54 10.01
N ALA A 450 9.24 36.30 10.33
CA ALA A 450 8.07 35.99 11.15
C ALA A 450 8.23 36.44 12.62
N SER A 451 9.45 36.36 13.16
CA SER A 451 9.80 36.95 14.45
C SER A 451 9.59 38.48 14.45
N ASN A 452 10.07 39.16 13.41
CA ASN A 452 9.87 40.62 13.26
C ASN A 452 8.38 41.00 13.25
N MET A 453 7.50 40.16 12.69
CA MET A 453 6.06 40.40 12.71
C MET A 453 5.48 40.33 14.12
N LEU A 454 5.86 39.34 14.92
CA LEU A 454 5.41 39.26 16.32
C LEU A 454 5.94 40.44 17.15
N ASP A 455 7.18 40.89 16.91
CA ASP A 455 7.75 42.07 17.57
C ASP A 455 7.01 43.36 17.16
N PHE A 456 6.67 43.49 15.89
CA PHE A 456 5.85 44.59 15.37
C PHE A 456 4.46 44.59 16.02
N LEU A 457 3.79 43.44 16.09
CA LEU A 457 2.48 43.30 16.74
C LEU A 457 2.55 43.54 18.27
N ALA A 458 3.62 43.12 18.94
CA ALA A 458 3.82 43.39 20.36
C ALA A 458 4.00 44.88 20.62
N ARG A 459 4.73 45.58 19.73
CA ARG A 459 5.01 47.00 19.89
C ARG A 459 3.86 47.92 19.53
N TYR A 460 3.09 47.58 18.49
CA TYR A 460 2.08 48.48 17.90
C TYR A 460 0.66 47.95 17.97
N GLY A 461 0.48 46.65 18.18
CA GLY A 461 -0.82 45.99 18.34
C GLY A 461 -1.13 45.56 19.78
N ASP A 462 -0.28 45.90 20.76
CA ASP A 462 -0.37 45.45 22.16
C ASP A 462 -0.40 43.91 22.33
N LEU A 463 0.16 43.15 21.38
CA LEU A 463 0.23 41.69 21.46
C LEU A 463 1.01 41.25 22.69
N GLN A 464 0.41 40.38 23.51
CA GLN A 464 1.06 39.74 24.63
C GLN A 464 1.79 38.47 24.14
N LYS A 465 3.13 38.48 24.14
CA LYS A 465 3.94 37.34 23.65
C LYS A 465 3.66 36.02 24.39
N ARG A 466 3.27 36.11 25.67
CA ARG A 466 2.83 34.96 26.47
C ARG A 466 1.52 34.31 25.99
N ASP A 467 0.78 34.96 25.10
CA ASP A 467 -0.49 34.44 24.55
C ASP A 467 -0.31 34.00 23.08
N VAL A 468 0.95 33.96 22.60
CA VAL A 468 1.35 33.49 21.28
C VAL A 468 1.73 32.02 21.34
N VAL A 469 1.20 31.26 20.39
CA VAL A 469 1.64 29.89 20.10
C VAL A 469 2.03 29.85 18.63
N VAL A 470 3.19 29.26 18.35
CA VAL A 470 3.67 29.07 16.98
C VAL A 470 3.61 27.58 16.67
N VAL A 471 2.90 27.21 15.61
CA VAL A 471 2.74 25.83 15.16
C VAL A 471 3.37 25.71 13.78
N GLY A 472 4.26 24.74 13.61
CA GLY A 472 4.91 24.50 12.33
C GLY A 472 4.92 23.02 11.98
N HIS A 473 4.69 22.69 10.71
CA HIS A 473 4.79 21.31 10.20
C HIS A 473 5.95 21.16 9.22
N SER A 474 6.63 20.01 9.24
CA SER A 474 7.75 19.72 8.33
C SER A 474 8.87 20.78 8.44
N LEU A 475 9.31 21.40 7.33
CA LEU A 475 10.22 22.57 7.37
C LEU A 475 9.66 23.74 8.19
N GLY A 476 8.34 23.90 8.22
CA GLY A 476 7.66 24.92 9.00
C GLY A 476 7.88 24.77 10.51
N ALA A 477 8.12 23.55 11.01
CA ALA A 477 8.48 23.33 12.41
C ALA A 477 9.83 23.99 12.76
N HIS A 478 10.80 23.93 11.85
CA HIS A 478 12.08 24.62 12.03
C HIS A 478 11.93 26.12 11.86
N VAL A 479 11.08 26.59 10.95
CA VAL A 479 10.74 28.02 10.88
C VAL A 479 10.16 28.49 12.21
N ALA A 480 9.23 27.74 12.80
CA ALA A 480 8.64 28.02 14.11
C ALA A 480 9.70 28.09 15.23
N GLY A 481 10.63 27.14 15.28
CA GLY A 481 11.78 27.19 16.19
C GLY A 481 12.63 28.46 15.98
N ASN A 482 12.91 28.84 14.74
CA ASN A 482 13.64 30.08 14.45
C ASN A 482 12.85 31.35 14.78
N VAL A 483 11.52 31.33 14.73
CA VAL A 483 10.71 32.43 15.28
C VAL A 483 11.09 32.61 16.75
N GLY A 484 11.04 31.53 17.54
CA GLY A 484 11.43 31.52 18.95
C GLY A 484 12.83 32.06 19.22
N LYS A 485 13.85 31.56 18.50
CA LYS A 485 15.25 32.00 18.66
C LYS A 485 15.47 33.48 18.42
N TRP A 486 14.74 34.05 17.48
CA TRP A 486 14.87 35.45 17.09
C TRP A 486 13.97 36.39 17.89
N GLN A 487 13.08 35.87 18.75
CA GLN A 487 12.17 36.73 19.50
C GLN A 487 12.88 37.54 20.57
N SER A 488 12.49 38.81 20.70
CA SER A 488 12.92 39.68 21.81
C SER A 488 12.15 39.37 23.11
N GLY A 489 12.20 38.11 23.55
CA GLY A 489 11.48 37.56 24.70
C GLY A 489 11.04 36.10 24.45
N ALA A 490 10.80 35.33 25.51
CA ALA A 490 10.36 33.94 25.33
C ALA A 490 8.90 33.89 24.82
N LEU A 491 8.66 33.03 23.83
CA LEU A 491 7.32 32.62 23.44
C LEU A 491 6.80 31.59 24.45
N ARG A 492 5.48 31.51 24.62
CA ARG A 492 4.89 30.56 25.56
C ARG A 492 5.04 29.12 25.09
N THR A 493 4.59 28.82 23.87
CA THR A 493 4.63 27.45 23.34
C THR A 493 4.99 27.45 21.85
N ILE A 494 5.89 26.55 21.46
CA ILE A 494 6.10 26.16 20.07
C ILE A 494 5.67 24.70 19.92
N ILE A 495 4.91 24.40 18.87
CA ILE A 495 4.48 23.04 18.55
C ILE A 495 5.06 22.65 17.18
N GLY A 496 5.94 21.66 17.18
CA GLY A 496 6.53 21.05 16.00
C GLY A 496 5.76 19.79 15.57
N LEU A 497 5.10 19.87 14.42
CA LEU A 497 4.37 18.74 13.84
C LEU A 497 5.31 18.03 12.86
N ASP A 498 5.75 16.83 13.25
CA ASP A 498 6.70 15.98 12.53
C ASP A 498 7.87 16.76 11.88
N PRO A 499 8.75 17.41 12.67
CA PRO A 499 9.80 18.28 12.15
C PRO A 499 10.72 17.56 11.17
N ALA A 500 11.05 18.20 10.05
CA ALA A 500 11.77 17.54 8.95
C ALA A 500 13.21 17.12 9.32
N LEU A 501 13.56 15.86 9.08
CA LEU A 501 14.91 15.32 9.34
C LEU A 501 15.99 15.77 8.32
N PRO A 502 15.74 15.76 7.00
CA PRO A 502 16.77 16.02 6.00
C PRO A 502 17.44 17.39 6.17
N PHE A 503 18.79 17.41 6.22
CA PHE A 503 19.61 18.61 6.43
C PHE A 503 19.43 19.36 7.76
N PHE A 504 18.77 18.74 8.75
CA PHE A 504 18.68 19.24 10.14
C PHE A 504 19.29 18.29 11.17
N ALA A 505 19.64 17.06 10.78
CA ALA A 505 20.30 16.07 11.64
C ALA A 505 21.59 16.63 12.30
N GLY A 506 21.87 16.18 13.53
CA GLY A 506 22.95 16.74 14.34
C GLY A 506 22.62 18.15 14.87
N ASN A 507 23.64 18.97 15.12
CA ASN A 507 23.46 20.29 15.78
C ASN A 507 23.25 21.44 14.78
N ALA A 508 22.39 21.26 13.76
CA ALA A 508 22.08 22.34 12.83
C ALA A 508 21.53 23.56 13.60
N PRO A 509 22.13 24.77 13.49
CA PRO A 509 21.78 25.90 14.34
C PRO A 509 20.38 26.44 14.08
N ASP A 510 19.82 26.13 12.92
CA ASP A 510 18.51 26.53 12.44
C ASP A 510 17.44 25.44 12.61
N ARG A 511 17.71 24.32 13.31
CA ARG A 511 16.69 23.32 13.65
C ARG A 511 15.87 23.73 14.87
N ILE A 512 14.64 23.24 15.01
CA ILE A 512 13.85 23.45 16.24
C ILE A 512 14.54 22.78 17.45
N MET A 513 14.56 23.44 18.59
CA MET A 513 15.15 22.95 19.85
C MET A 513 14.24 23.25 21.04
N ASP A 514 14.38 22.47 22.10
CA ASP A 514 13.73 22.67 23.41
C ASP A 514 13.91 24.08 23.98
N THR A 515 15.04 24.74 23.68
CA THR A 515 15.31 26.12 24.14
C THR A 515 14.57 27.23 23.38
N ASP A 516 13.82 26.91 22.32
CA ASP A 516 13.26 27.93 21.43
C ASP A 516 12.00 28.63 22.00
N ALA A 517 11.39 28.10 23.05
CA ALA A 517 10.26 28.69 23.79
C ALA A 517 10.30 28.31 25.28
N GLU A 518 9.33 28.78 26.07
CA GLU A 518 9.15 28.29 27.46
C GLU A 518 8.75 26.81 27.50
N TYR A 519 8.09 26.33 26.44
CA TYR A 519 7.71 24.94 26.26
C TYR A 519 7.67 24.59 24.77
N VAL A 520 8.44 23.59 24.35
CA VAL A 520 8.47 23.08 22.98
C VAL A 520 7.91 21.66 22.94
N GLU A 521 6.78 21.50 22.24
CA GLU A 521 6.13 20.21 22.06
C GLU A 521 6.36 19.68 20.64
N ILE A 522 6.76 18.41 20.53
CA ILE A 522 6.99 17.75 19.25
C ILE A 522 6.03 16.57 19.11
N ILE A 523 5.38 16.45 17.96
CA ILE A 523 4.55 15.30 17.60
C ILE A 523 5.24 14.54 16.48
N HIS A 524 5.82 13.39 16.80
CA HIS A 524 6.50 12.52 15.83
C HIS A 524 5.48 11.57 15.21
N THR A 525 5.32 11.61 13.89
CA THR A 525 4.42 10.68 13.19
C THR A 525 5.11 9.89 12.10
N ASN A 526 6.20 10.40 11.52
CA ASN A 526 7.03 9.72 10.52
C ASN A 526 8.53 9.77 10.83
N GLY A 527 8.86 9.52 12.09
CA GLY A 527 10.21 9.58 12.62
C GLY A 527 11.16 8.57 11.98
N GLY A 528 12.29 9.08 11.49
CA GLY A 528 13.37 8.29 10.89
C GLY A 528 13.25 8.11 9.37
N VAL A 529 12.23 8.72 8.75
CA VAL A 529 12.06 8.77 7.29
C VAL A 529 12.03 10.23 6.84
N LEU A 530 10.90 10.93 7.02
CA LEU A 530 10.79 12.38 6.73
C LEU A 530 10.92 13.23 7.99
N GLY A 531 10.39 12.76 9.12
CA GLY A 531 10.44 13.44 10.41
C GLY A 531 11.62 12.99 11.28
N PHE A 532 11.96 13.78 12.29
CA PHE A 532 12.86 13.33 13.35
C PHE A 532 12.25 12.17 14.12
N LEU A 533 13.07 11.17 14.48
CA LEU A 533 12.68 10.19 15.51
C LEU A 533 13.28 10.55 16.87
N GLU A 534 14.46 11.16 16.92
CA GLU A 534 15.10 11.59 18.16
C GLU A 534 14.26 12.66 18.87
N PRO A 535 14.22 12.66 20.22
CA PRO A 535 13.53 13.69 20.97
C PRO A 535 14.28 15.02 20.83
N ILE A 536 13.57 16.08 20.46
CA ILE A 536 14.12 17.40 20.15
C ILE A 536 13.35 18.56 20.82
N GLY A 537 12.35 18.27 21.67
CA GLY A 537 11.59 19.25 22.43
C GLY A 537 11.69 19.09 23.95
N ASP A 538 10.91 19.90 24.67
CA ASP A 538 10.63 19.69 26.09
C ASP A 538 9.73 18.47 26.30
N ALA A 539 8.79 18.24 25.39
CA ALA A 539 7.93 17.07 25.36
C ALA A 539 7.82 16.51 23.94
N ASP A 540 8.18 15.24 23.78
CA ASP A 540 8.17 14.54 22.50
C ASP A 540 7.13 13.43 22.54
N PHE A 541 6.07 13.58 21.76
CA PHE A 541 4.97 12.62 21.65
C PHE A 541 5.16 11.69 20.46
N TYR A 542 5.00 10.40 20.70
CA TYR A 542 5.18 9.31 19.74
C TYR A 542 3.88 8.52 19.57
N PRO A 543 2.83 9.10 18.95
CA PRO A 543 1.64 8.35 18.58
C PRO A 543 2.03 7.15 17.73
N ASN A 544 1.63 5.96 18.19
CA ASN A 544 1.95 4.68 17.55
C ASN A 544 3.46 4.52 17.30
N LEU A 545 4.28 4.88 18.29
CA LEU A 545 5.76 4.86 18.27
C LEU A 545 6.38 5.89 17.31
N GLY A 546 5.56 6.79 16.76
CA GLY A 546 5.97 7.91 15.94
C GLY A 546 6.61 7.54 14.61
N ARG A 547 6.24 6.41 14.00
CA ARG A 547 6.78 5.96 12.70
C ARG A 547 5.73 5.76 11.61
N ILE A 548 4.95 4.69 11.71
CA ILE A 548 3.89 4.37 10.75
C ILE A 548 2.57 4.53 11.50
N GLN A 549 1.69 5.36 10.96
CA GLN A 549 0.43 5.66 11.61
C GLN A 549 -0.68 4.70 11.14
N PRO A 550 -1.53 4.19 12.05
CA PRO A 550 -2.71 3.42 11.67
C PRO A 550 -3.54 4.16 10.61
N GLY A 551 -3.97 3.44 9.58
CA GLY A 551 -4.69 4.03 8.44
C GLY A 551 -3.82 4.54 7.29
N CYS A 552 -2.49 4.53 7.42
CA CYS A 552 -1.56 4.92 6.34
C CYS A 552 -1.09 3.79 5.42
N GLY A 553 -1.57 2.55 5.60
CA GLY A 553 -1.22 1.43 4.73
C GLY A 553 0.29 1.09 4.78
N SER A 554 0.92 0.88 3.62
CA SER A 554 2.35 0.58 3.51
C SER A 554 3.28 1.81 3.54
N ASP A 555 2.72 3.02 3.37
CA ASP A 555 3.37 4.33 3.46
C ASP A 555 4.85 4.40 3.00
N VAL A 556 5.11 3.90 1.79
CA VAL A 556 6.47 3.87 1.23
C VAL A 556 6.89 5.30 0.87
N GLY A 557 7.85 5.85 1.62
CA GLY A 557 8.27 7.25 1.54
C GLY A 557 7.74 8.13 2.69
N GLY A 558 6.79 7.63 3.49
CA GLY A 558 6.40 8.25 4.77
C GLY A 558 5.42 9.43 4.69
N GLY A 559 4.92 9.79 3.49
CA GLY A 559 4.10 10.98 3.29
C GLY A 559 2.78 10.98 4.07
N CYS A 560 2.08 9.85 4.14
CA CYS A 560 0.82 9.78 4.90
C CYS A 560 1.05 9.95 6.40
N ALA A 561 2.05 9.25 6.94
CA ALA A 561 2.43 9.39 8.33
C ALA A 561 2.94 10.80 8.62
N HIS A 562 3.67 11.43 7.70
CA HIS A 562 4.18 12.80 7.85
C HIS A 562 3.03 13.82 7.98
N ALA A 563 2.03 13.73 7.11
CA ALA A 563 0.83 14.58 7.16
C ALA A 563 -0.04 14.32 8.41
N ARG A 564 0.01 13.10 8.98
CA ARG A 564 -0.85 12.71 10.11
C ARG A 564 -0.66 13.58 11.36
N ALA A 565 0.52 14.16 11.58
CA ALA A 565 0.76 15.06 12.71
C ALA A 565 -0.20 16.25 12.70
N VAL A 566 -0.55 16.78 11.51
CA VAL A 566 -1.54 17.85 11.36
C VAL A 566 -2.92 17.37 11.79
N HIS A 567 -3.33 16.18 11.36
CA HIS A 567 -4.66 15.65 11.67
C HIS A 567 -4.84 15.38 13.17
N PHE A 568 -3.82 14.81 13.81
CA PHE A 568 -3.82 14.61 15.27
C PHE A 568 -3.88 15.95 16.01
N TYR A 569 -3.10 16.94 15.58
CA TYR A 569 -3.14 18.27 16.20
C TYR A 569 -4.52 18.93 16.04
N VAL A 570 -5.12 18.87 14.86
CA VAL A 570 -6.47 19.42 14.60
C VAL A 570 -7.51 18.74 15.48
N GLU A 571 -7.51 17.42 15.57
CA GLU A 571 -8.43 16.71 16.45
C GLU A 571 -8.16 17.01 17.93
N SER A 572 -6.90 17.18 18.32
CA SER A 572 -6.55 17.52 19.70
C SER A 572 -7.17 18.85 20.14
N ILE A 573 -7.37 19.81 19.22
CA ILE A 573 -8.08 21.07 19.49
C ILE A 573 -9.58 20.81 19.71
N LEU A 574 -10.18 19.95 18.89
CA LEU A 574 -11.63 19.69 18.88
C LEU A 574 -12.10 18.71 19.98
N SER A 575 -11.23 17.78 20.40
CA SER A 575 -11.60 16.66 21.28
C SER A 575 -11.52 17.01 22.76
N ARG A 576 -12.64 16.79 23.49
CA ARG A 576 -12.70 16.92 24.96
C ARG A 576 -11.99 15.78 25.70
N HIS A 577 -11.88 14.60 25.10
CA HIS A 577 -11.15 13.45 25.66
C HIS A 577 -9.65 13.51 25.34
N GLY A 578 -9.29 14.12 24.20
CA GLY A 578 -7.92 14.41 23.80
C GLY A 578 -7.03 13.19 23.55
N PHE A 579 -5.78 13.46 23.23
CA PHE A 579 -4.73 12.46 23.06
C PHE A 579 -3.88 12.42 24.33
N VAL A 580 -4.09 11.44 25.21
CA VAL A 580 -3.32 11.34 26.46
C VAL A 580 -2.14 10.40 26.25
N GLY A 581 -0.93 10.94 26.33
CA GLY A 581 0.31 10.17 26.28
C GLY A 581 0.82 9.82 27.67
N GLN A 582 1.31 8.59 27.82
CA GLN A 582 2.05 8.15 29.01
C GLN A 582 3.52 8.40 28.82
N GLN A 583 4.17 8.94 29.85
CA GLN A 583 5.59 9.18 29.82
C GLN A 583 6.34 7.85 29.85
N CYS A 584 7.18 7.63 28.84
CA CYS A 584 8.09 6.49 28.78
C CYS A 584 9.42 6.85 29.43
N GLU A 585 10.03 5.87 30.11
CA GLU A 585 11.32 6.07 30.79
C GLU A 585 12.46 6.52 29.86
N SER A 586 12.47 6.07 28.60
CA SER A 586 13.56 6.40 27.68
C SER A 586 13.15 6.38 26.22
N PHE A 587 13.89 7.13 25.40
CA PHE A 587 13.79 7.08 23.94
C PHE A 587 14.15 5.71 23.38
N GLN A 588 15.04 4.98 24.07
CA GLN A 588 15.40 3.62 23.68
C GLN A 588 14.17 2.70 23.72
N ASN A 589 13.29 2.85 24.71
CA ASN A 589 12.05 2.06 24.78
C ASN A 589 11.17 2.31 23.54
N ILE A 590 10.95 3.59 23.17
CA ILE A 590 10.22 3.95 21.94
C ILE A 590 10.85 3.29 20.70
N ARG A 591 12.18 3.30 20.61
CA ARG A 591 12.91 2.68 19.48
C ARG A 591 12.71 1.18 19.41
N ASP A 592 12.62 0.52 20.57
CA ASP A 592 12.46 -0.92 20.74
C ASP A 592 10.98 -1.35 20.63
N GLY A 593 10.06 -0.41 20.42
CA GLY A 593 8.63 -0.66 20.32
C GLY A 593 7.95 -0.95 21.65
N LEU A 594 8.56 -0.51 22.74
CA LEU A 594 8.10 -0.68 24.11
C LEU A 594 7.85 0.70 24.76
N CYS A 595 7.08 0.75 25.83
CA CYS A 595 7.02 1.92 26.71
C CYS A 595 6.85 1.44 28.14
N SER A 596 7.93 1.49 28.92
CA SER A 596 7.87 1.36 30.38
C SER A 596 7.40 2.70 30.93
N GLU A 597 6.18 2.72 31.45
CA GLU A 597 5.50 3.94 31.90
C GLU A 597 6.03 4.39 33.27
N THR A 598 6.24 5.70 33.43
CA THR A 598 6.67 6.29 34.72
C THR A 598 5.48 6.65 35.63
N GLY A 599 4.25 6.54 35.13
CA GLY A 599 3.02 6.98 35.79
C GLY A 599 2.71 8.48 35.60
N VAL A 600 3.56 9.22 34.89
CA VAL A 600 3.29 10.61 34.47
C VAL A 600 2.59 10.60 33.12
N SER A 601 1.53 11.40 32.95
CA SER A 601 0.84 11.55 31.68
C SER A 601 0.74 13.02 31.26
N SER A 602 0.65 13.25 29.95
CA SER A 602 0.46 14.58 29.37
C SER A 602 -0.46 14.50 28.16
N ARG A 603 -1.18 15.58 27.85
CA ARG A 603 -2.04 15.65 26.67
C ARG A 603 -1.21 16.09 25.46
N MET A 604 -1.21 15.32 24.38
CA MET A 604 -0.63 15.71 23.11
C MET A 604 -1.53 16.77 22.44
N GLY A 605 -0.93 17.90 22.07
CA GLY A 605 -1.56 19.04 21.43
C GLY A 605 -2.63 19.73 22.27
N GLY A 606 -3.64 20.24 21.57
CA GLY A 606 -4.86 20.78 22.12
C GLY A 606 -4.86 22.28 22.37
N GLU A 607 -6.02 22.78 22.77
CA GLU A 607 -6.26 24.20 23.06
C GLU A 607 -7.05 24.30 24.39
N PRO A 608 -6.53 24.98 25.44
CA PRO A 608 -5.22 25.61 25.50
C PRO A 608 -4.06 24.59 25.42
N PRO A 609 -2.91 24.97 24.85
CA PRO A 609 -1.75 24.08 24.73
C PRO A 609 -1.00 23.95 26.05
N ASN A 610 -0.13 22.93 26.13
CA ASN A 610 0.81 22.76 27.23
C ASN A 610 1.79 23.95 27.33
N ALA A 611 2.12 24.32 28.56
CA ALA A 611 3.05 25.42 28.86
C ALA A 611 3.64 25.30 30.27
N GLY A 612 4.75 25.99 30.53
CA GLY A 612 5.30 26.19 31.87
C GLY A 612 5.70 24.88 32.57
N ASP A 613 4.99 24.54 33.65
CA ASP A 613 5.23 23.35 34.49
C ASP A 613 4.61 22.06 33.94
N ALA A 614 4.15 22.07 32.68
CA ALA A 614 3.65 20.87 32.02
C ALA A 614 4.71 19.74 32.00
N PRO A 615 4.29 18.46 32.09
CA PRO A 615 5.21 17.34 32.12
C PRO A 615 6.14 17.28 30.91
N ARG A 616 7.45 17.22 31.16
CA ARG A 616 8.51 17.14 30.14
C ARG A 616 8.97 15.71 29.93
N GLY A 617 9.50 15.40 28.76
CA GLY A 617 10.07 14.10 28.41
C GLY A 617 9.33 13.41 27.27
N ILE A 618 9.39 12.09 27.23
CA ILE A 618 9.00 11.29 26.08
C ILE A 618 7.65 10.66 26.38
N PHE A 619 6.67 10.84 25.51
CA PHE A 619 5.31 10.36 25.72
C PHE A 619 4.87 9.42 24.60
N PHE A 620 4.29 8.28 24.95
CA PHE A 620 3.70 7.33 24.02
C PHE A 620 2.18 7.30 24.17
N LEU A 621 1.51 7.12 23.04
CA LEU A 621 0.07 6.90 22.97
C LEU A 621 -0.27 6.08 21.73
N GLN A 622 -1.42 5.42 21.76
CA GLN A 622 -2.01 4.79 20.58
C GLN A 622 -3.13 5.66 20.02
N THR A 623 -3.38 5.53 18.72
CA THR A 623 -4.49 6.20 18.05
C THR A 623 -5.27 5.21 17.21
N ALA A 624 -6.52 5.54 16.89
CA ALA A 624 -7.28 4.80 15.89
C ALA A 624 -6.71 5.03 14.48
N SER A 625 -7.18 4.23 13.51
CA SER A 625 -6.78 4.33 12.10
C SER A 625 -7.59 5.34 11.28
N GLN A 626 -8.67 5.89 11.85
CA GLN A 626 -9.56 6.85 11.22
C GLN A 626 -10.05 7.86 12.26
N PHE A 627 -10.49 9.03 11.80
CA PHE A 627 -11.06 10.07 12.66
C PHE A 627 -12.41 9.60 13.27
N PRO A 628 -12.68 9.88 14.56
CA PRO A 628 -11.78 10.46 15.54
C PRO A 628 -10.66 9.47 15.93
N PHE A 629 -9.42 9.92 15.84
CA PHE A 629 -8.19 9.17 16.12
C PHE A 629 -7.92 9.03 17.61
N ALA A 630 -8.42 9.94 18.45
CA ALA A 630 -8.23 9.93 19.89
C ALA A 630 -9.06 8.82 20.56
N ILE A 631 -8.40 7.92 21.29
CA ILE A 631 -9.03 6.76 21.95
C ILE A 631 -9.22 6.94 23.48
N GLY A 632 -8.76 8.05 24.06
CA GLY A 632 -8.92 8.36 25.50
C GLY A 632 -7.92 7.64 26.44
N SER A 633 -7.96 7.98 27.73
CA SER A 633 -6.97 7.55 28.76
C SER A 633 -7.13 6.13 29.29
N SER A 634 -8.13 5.38 28.85
CA SER A 634 -8.49 4.04 29.37
C SER A 634 -7.88 2.87 28.60
N ALA A 635 -6.95 3.12 27.67
CA ALA A 635 -6.26 2.09 26.90
C ALA A 635 -4.76 2.08 27.25
N LEU A 636 -4.39 1.42 28.36
CA LEU A 636 -2.99 1.08 28.67
C LEU A 636 -2.75 -0.42 28.49
N PRO A 637 -1.50 -0.86 28.21
CA PRO A 637 -1.17 -2.25 27.96
C PRO A 637 -1.16 -3.07 29.27
N VAL A 638 -1.70 -4.29 29.24
CA VAL A 638 -1.59 -5.25 30.35
C VAL A 638 -0.30 -6.06 30.18
N GLU A 639 0.55 -6.08 31.22
CA GLU A 639 1.74 -6.94 31.32
C GLU A 639 1.40 -8.44 31.20
N GLU A 640 2.27 -9.21 30.54
CA GLU A 640 2.21 -10.67 30.50
C GLU A 640 2.55 -11.28 31.86
N GLY A 641 1.55 -11.90 32.51
CA GLY A 641 1.76 -12.65 33.75
C GLY A 641 0.62 -13.62 34.08
N THR A 642 0.65 -14.81 33.47
CA THR A 642 0.00 -16.07 33.89
C THR A 642 -1.52 -16.12 34.16
N ASN A 643 -2.20 -16.99 33.40
CA ASN A 643 -3.51 -17.61 33.64
C ASN A 643 -4.75 -16.68 33.78
N GLY A 644 -5.47 -16.55 32.66
CA GLY A 644 -6.94 -16.50 32.53
C GLY A 644 -7.80 -15.72 33.53
N VAL A 645 -8.45 -14.63 33.06
CA VAL A 645 -9.91 -14.47 32.86
C VAL A 645 -10.32 -12.97 32.80
N GLU A 646 -11.25 -12.69 31.87
CA GLU A 646 -12.21 -11.56 31.67
C GLU A 646 -11.79 -10.07 31.65
N PHE A 647 -12.10 -9.43 30.52
CA PHE A 647 -12.29 -7.98 30.38
C PHE A 647 -13.65 -7.57 30.95
N VAL A 648 -13.67 -6.57 31.83
CA VAL A 648 -14.90 -5.89 32.30
C VAL A 648 -15.19 -4.71 31.37
N PRO A 649 -16.38 -4.62 30.74
CA PRO A 649 -16.77 -3.45 29.95
C PRO A 649 -16.96 -2.21 30.82
N TYR A 650 -16.52 -1.06 30.32
CA TYR A 650 -16.79 0.26 30.88
C TYR A 650 -18.24 0.67 30.57
N GLU A 651 -19.18 0.11 31.32
CA GLU A 651 -20.54 0.62 31.48
C GLU A 651 -20.81 0.81 32.99
N GLU A 652 -20.18 1.80 33.64
CA GLU A 652 -20.67 2.32 34.94
C GLU A 652 -19.96 3.62 35.35
N VAL A 653 -19.97 4.65 34.48
CA VAL A 653 -19.90 6.05 34.95
C VAL A 653 -20.84 6.88 34.08
N GLY A 654 -22.04 7.15 34.61
CA GLY A 654 -23.09 7.85 33.90
C GLY A 654 -22.67 9.26 33.48
N LEU A 655 -22.89 9.58 32.21
CA LEU A 655 -23.02 10.96 31.75
C LEU A 655 -24.49 11.19 31.40
N GLU A 656 -25.13 12.01 32.23
CA GLU A 656 -26.47 12.52 32.03
C GLU A 656 -26.59 13.28 30.70
N HIS A 657 -27.80 13.20 30.14
CA HIS A 657 -28.32 13.89 28.97
C HIS A 657 -27.74 15.29 28.70
N ILE A 658 -27.30 15.52 27.45
CA ILE A 658 -27.40 16.83 26.80
C ILE A 658 -28.24 16.64 25.53
N PRO A 659 -29.36 17.37 25.34
CA PRO A 659 -30.28 17.16 24.22
C PRO A 659 -29.70 17.64 22.88
N ASN A 660 -30.09 16.95 21.82
CA ASN A 660 -29.59 17.07 20.45
C ASN A 660 -30.32 18.16 19.64
N GLU A 661 -30.52 19.35 20.19
CA GLU A 661 -31.24 20.44 19.51
C GLU A 661 -30.45 21.75 19.60
N GLU A 662 -29.41 21.89 18.77
CA GLU A 662 -28.92 23.13 18.14
C GLU A 662 -27.55 22.86 17.48
N ILE A 663 -27.52 22.08 16.40
CA ILE A 663 -26.36 22.04 15.50
C ILE A 663 -26.88 22.13 14.07
N GLY A 664 -26.98 23.36 13.56
CA GLY A 664 -27.21 23.64 12.15
C GLY A 664 -25.94 23.36 11.35
N LEU A 665 -25.74 22.10 10.95
CA LEU A 665 -24.74 21.68 9.97
C LEU A 665 -25.40 21.46 8.61
N GLU A 666 -25.99 22.53 8.05
CA GLU A 666 -26.36 22.58 6.64
C GLU A 666 -25.49 23.65 5.97
N HIS A 667 -24.33 23.22 5.44
CA HIS A 667 -23.51 23.81 4.35
C HIS A 667 -22.01 23.59 4.61
N ILE A 668 -21.51 22.42 4.24
CA ILE A 668 -20.14 22.28 3.74
C ILE A 668 -20.31 21.92 2.26
N PRO A 669 -19.97 22.81 1.31
CA PRO A 669 -20.04 22.47 -0.10
C PRO A 669 -19.04 21.35 -0.39
N SER A 670 -19.58 20.20 -0.81
CA SER A 670 -18.83 19.16 -1.47
C SER A 670 -18.59 19.59 -2.91
N GLU A 671 -17.37 19.96 -3.29
CA GLU A 671 -16.99 20.04 -4.70
C GLU A 671 -15.50 19.69 -4.91
N GLU A 672 -15.33 18.49 -5.46
CA GLU A 672 -14.39 18.08 -6.50
C GLU A 672 -13.20 18.99 -6.81
N GLN A 673 -11.99 18.49 -6.50
CA GLN A 673 -10.86 18.47 -7.44
C GLN A 673 -9.91 17.35 -7.02
N GLY A 674 -10.12 16.16 -7.59
CA GLY A 674 -9.23 15.03 -7.39
C GLY A 674 -8.01 15.16 -8.29
N PHE A 675 -6.82 15.30 -7.70
CA PHE A 675 -5.52 14.87 -8.22
C PHE A 675 -4.50 14.88 -7.05
N GLU A 676 -3.53 13.95 -7.07
CA GLU A 676 -2.21 14.01 -6.38
C GLU A 676 -1.85 13.12 -5.15
N HIS A 677 -2.56 12.05 -4.77
CA HIS A 677 -2.10 11.22 -3.61
C HIS A 677 -1.32 9.93 -3.92
N ASN A 678 -0.98 9.67 -5.18
CA ASN A 678 -1.04 8.29 -5.65
C ASN A 678 0.20 7.79 -6.39
N TRP A 679 1.15 8.67 -6.71
CA TRP A 679 2.40 8.30 -7.38
C TRP A 679 3.54 8.21 -6.36
N GLN A 680 4.27 7.09 -6.29
CA GLN A 680 5.50 6.91 -5.51
C GLN A 680 6.65 6.50 -6.44
N LEU A 681 7.90 6.72 -6.04
CA LEU A 681 9.02 6.11 -6.75
C LEU A 681 9.53 4.88 -6.07
N VAL A 682 9.64 3.85 -6.89
CA VAL A 682 10.20 2.60 -6.51
C VAL A 682 11.43 2.41 -7.41
N PRO A 683 12.60 2.05 -6.85
CA PRO A 683 13.80 1.83 -7.65
C PRO A 683 13.82 0.46 -8.30
N ASP A 684 14.33 0.42 -9.53
CA ASP A 684 14.76 -0.83 -10.13
C ASP A 684 16.06 -1.35 -9.49
N GLY A 685 16.44 -2.60 -9.76
CA GLY A 685 17.69 -3.17 -9.25
C GLY A 685 18.99 -2.66 -9.91
N ASN A 686 18.96 -1.55 -10.67
CA ASN A 686 20.14 -0.74 -11.03
C ASN A 686 20.19 0.57 -10.23
N GLY A 687 19.25 0.79 -9.31
CA GLY A 687 19.15 2.02 -8.52
C GLY A 687 18.43 3.18 -9.23
N HIS A 688 17.89 2.98 -10.44
CA HIS A 688 17.08 4.01 -11.11
C HIS A 688 15.67 4.06 -10.53
N LEU A 689 15.20 5.25 -10.20
CA LEU A 689 13.87 5.49 -9.64
C LEU A 689 12.81 5.56 -10.76
N HIS A 690 11.70 4.86 -10.58
CA HIS A 690 10.57 4.86 -11.52
C HIS A 690 9.33 5.44 -10.86
N LEU A 691 8.71 6.43 -11.50
CA LEU A 691 7.43 7.00 -11.08
C LEU A 691 6.31 5.97 -11.29
N VAL A 692 5.87 5.39 -10.19
CA VAL A 692 4.88 4.34 -10.13
C VAL A 692 3.63 4.90 -9.50
N ASN A 693 2.49 4.76 -10.16
CA ASN A 693 1.24 4.96 -9.47
C ASN A 693 1.03 3.81 -8.46
N THR A 694 1.24 4.10 -7.19
CA THR A 694 1.03 3.18 -6.07
C THR A 694 -0.39 3.19 -5.56
N ASP A 695 -1.20 4.11 -6.05
CA ASP A 695 -2.63 3.87 -6.14
C ASP A 695 -2.93 3.09 -7.40
N PRO A 696 -3.31 1.82 -7.26
CA PRO A 696 -3.60 1.04 -8.43
C PRO A 696 -4.94 1.47 -9.10
N PHE A 697 -5.67 2.47 -8.55
CA PHE A 697 -6.98 2.99 -9.00
C PHE A 697 -6.91 4.18 -9.99
N ASN A 698 -5.76 4.83 -10.22
CA ASN A 698 -5.70 6.02 -11.10
C ASN A 698 -4.56 6.02 -12.14
N LEU A 699 -4.36 4.91 -12.84
CA LEU A 699 -3.49 4.87 -14.03
C LEU A 699 -4.17 5.61 -15.18
N GLY A 700 -3.55 6.67 -15.68
CA GLY A 700 -4.05 7.42 -16.83
C GLY A 700 -4.27 6.51 -18.05
N SER A 701 -5.19 6.90 -18.93
CA SER A 701 -5.57 6.16 -20.14
C SER A 701 -4.47 6.04 -21.21
N GLN A 702 -3.23 6.47 -20.91
CA GLN A 702 -2.07 6.47 -21.82
C GLN A 702 -1.06 5.34 -21.54
N ASP A 703 -1.22 4.57 -20.45
CA ASP A 703 -0.38 3.38 -20.21
C ASP A 703 -1.01 2.14 -20.87
N GLU A 704 -0.52 1.83 -22.07
CA GLU A 704 -0.80 0.61 -22.83
C GLU A 704 -0.76 -0.65 -21.93
N PRO A 705 -1.68 -1.62 -22.11
CA PRO A 705 -1.75 -2.83 -21.28
C PRO A 705 -0.43 -3.62 -21.31
N ALA A 706 0.16 -3.83 -20.14
CA ALA A 706 1.26 -4.78 -19.97
C ALA A 706 0.82 -6.16 -20.53
N PRO A 707 1.65 -6.83 -21.34
CA PRO A 707 1.32 -8.13 -21.90
C PRO A 707 1.09 -9.17 -20.78
N LEU A 708 0.15 -10.10 -21.00
CA LEU A 708 -0.13 -11.24 -20.10
C LEU A 708 1.18 -12.01 -19.86
N PHE A 709 1.72 -11.94 -18.63
CA PHE A 709 2.94 -12.65 -18.26
C PHE A 709 2.68 -14.15 -18.03
N ASN A 710 3.33 -15.00 -18.80
CA ASN A 710 3.39 -16.44 -18.61
C ASN A 710 4.80 -16.84 -18.19
N ALA A 711 4.99 -17.21 -16.92
CA ALA A 711 6.30 -17.54 -16.39
C ALA A 711 7.06 -18.60 -17.19
N ASP A 712 6.40 -19.61 -17.76
CA ASP A 712 7.05 -20.68 -18.53
C ASP A 712 7.51 -20.25 -19.93
N ALA A 713 6.80 -19.31 -20.56
CA ALA A 713 7.14 -18.80 -21.88
C ALA A 713 8.06 -17.58 -21.83
N ASP A 714 7.85 -16.72 -20.84
CA ASP A 714 8.43 -15.38 -20.76
C ASP A 714 9.65 -15.30 -19.85
N THR A 715 9.93 -16.35 -19.06
CA THR A 715 11.21 -16.47 -18.35
C THR A 715 12.27 -17.04 -19.29
N ILE A 716 13.29 -16.24 -19.58
CA ILE A 716 14.38 -16.57 -20.50
C ILE A 716 15.62 -16.99 -19.71
N PHE A 717 16.23 -18.11 -20.10
CA PHE A 717 17.46 -18.63 -19.50
C PHE A 717 18.63 -18.43 -20.46
N LEU A 718 19.59 -17.61 -20.06
CA LEU A 718 20.79 -17.33 -20.86
C LEU A 718 22.03 -17.91 -20.17
N LEU A 719 22.71 -18.84 -20.85
CA LEU A 719 23.96 -19.43 -20.42
C LEU A 719 25.15 -18.57 -20.86
N PHE A 720 26.00 -18.24 -19.90
CA PHE A 720 27.28 -17.59 -20.07
C PHE A 720 28.39 -18.49 -19.52
N THR A 721 29.49 -18.53 -20.27
CA THR A 721 30.76 -19.16 -19.91
C THR A 721 31.89 -18.21 -20.28
N ARG A 722 33.14 -18.56 -19.94
CA ARG A 722 34.32 -17.81 -20.38
C ARG A 722 34.43 -17.67 -21.91
N ASN A 723 33.83 -18.60 -22.66
CA ASN A 723 33.87 -18.62 -24.13
C ASN A 723 32.79 -17.75 -24.78
N ASN A 724 31.78 -17.30 -24.02
CA ASN A 724 30.68 -16.48 -24.54
C ASN A 724 30.22 -15.41 -23.52
N ARG A 725 31.18 -14.73 -22.86
CA ARG A 725 30.92 -13.82 -21.72
C ARG A 725 29.91 -12.71 -22.00
N ASN A 726 29.89 -12.19 -23.23
CA ASN A 726 29.08 -11.03 -23.62
C ASN A 726 27.85 -11.41 -24.46
N ALA A 727 27.75 -12.66 -24.91
CA ALA A 727 26.68 -13.14 -25.78
C ALA A 727 26.10 -14.44 -25.19
N GLY A 728 25.05 -14.28 -24.39
CA GLY A 728 24.41 -15.39 -23.69
C GLY A 728 23.78 -16.38 -24.67
N HIS A 729 24.01 -17.66 -24.46
CA HIS A 729 23.40 -18.73 -25.24
C HIS A 729 22.05 -19.10 -24.61
N ARG A 730 20.94 -18.92 -25.35
CA ARG A 730 19.61 -19.23 -24.83
C ARG A 730 19.40 -20.75 -24.71
N ILE A 731 19.01 -21.20 -23.53
CA ILE A 731 18.59 -22.58 -23.29
C ILE A 731 17.08 -22.59 -23.11
N THR A 732 16.38 -23.47 -23.83
CA THR A 732 14.93 -23.65 -23.71
C THR A 732 14.64 -24.82 -22.77
N PRO A 733 13.89 -24.60 -21.67
CA PRO A 733 13.49 -25.66 -20.77
C PRO A 733 12.81 -26.82 -21.50
N GLY A 734 13.16 -28.05 -21.13
CA GLY A 734 12.60 -29.27 -21.74
C GLY A 734 13.17 -29.65 -23.11
N ASN A 735 14.06 -28.84 -23.71
CA ASN A 735 14.68 -29.15 -25.00
C ASN A 735 16.20 -29.31 -24.87
N ALA A 736 16.67 -30.55 -24.69
CA ALA A 736 18.09 -30.87 -24.54
C ALA A 736 18.95 -30.45 -25.74
N GLY A 737 18.37 -30.35 -26.94
CA GLY A 737 19.07 -29.86 -28.13
C GLY A 737 19.53 -28.41 -28.03
N THR A 738 18.96 -27.63 -27.10
CA THR A 738 19.31 -26.20 -26.89
C THR A 738 20.44 -25.98 -25.89
N LEU A 739 20.97 -27.01 -25.22
CA LEU A 739 22.10 -26.85 -24.29
C LEU A 739 23.34 -26.26 -24.99
N GLY A 740 23.53 -26.59 -26.28
CA GLY A 740 24.57 -26.03 -27.12
C GLY A 740 26.00 -26.44 -26.71
N PRO A 741 27.02 -25.98 -27.46
CA PRO A 741 28.42 -26.37 -27.24
C PRO A 741 29.06 -25.73 -26.00
N HIS A 742 28.43 -24.71 -25.42
CA HIS A 742 28.96 -23.99 -24.26
C HIS A 742 28.56 -24.64 -22.93
N TRP A 743 27.52 -25.48 -22.91
CA TRP A 743 27.09 -26.17 -21.70
C TRP A 743 28.02 -27.32 -21.33
N ASN A 744 28.34 -27.46 -20.04
CA ASN A 744 29.05 -28.62 -19.51
C ASN A 744 28.50 -29.01 -18.13
N GLY A 745 27.80 -30.14 -18.03
CA GLY A 745 27.18 -30.63 -16.78
C GLY A 745 28.16 -30.97 -15.66
N GLY A 746 29.43 -31.24 -15.99
CA GLY A 746 30.47 -31.49 -14.99
C GLY A 746 30.99 -30.23 -14.30
N ARG A 747 30.69 -29.04 -14.84
CA ARG A 747 31.07 -27.76 -14.24
C ARG A 747 30.08 -27.34 -13.15
N GLN A 748 30.54 -26.46 -12.27
CA GLN A 748 29.63 -25.82 -11.33
C GLN A 748 28.67 -24.88 -12.07
N THR A 749 27.46 -24.72 -11.52
CA THR A 749 26.42 -23.90 -12.13
C THR A 749 25.93 -22.83 -11.15
N ARG A 750 25.84 -21.58 -11.61
CA ARG A 750 25.37 -20.42 -10.84
C ARG A 750 24.14 -19.84 -11.53
N PHE A 751 23.06 -19.67 -10.79
CA PHE A 751 21.87 -18.94 -11.24
C PHE A 751 21.84 -17.55 -10.63
N ILE A 752 21.54 -16.54 -11.43
CA ILE A 752 21.37 -15.15 -10.99
C ILE A 752 19.97 -14.69 -11.36
N ILE A 753 19.21 -14.20 -10.38
CA ILE A 753 17.82 -13.77 -10.53
C ILE A 753 17.72 -12.29 -10.15
N HIS A 754 17.34 -11.45 -11.11
CA HIS A 754 17.16 -10.02 -10.87
C HIS A 754 15.83 -9.71 -10.15
N GLY A 755 15.73 -8.49 -9.62
CA GLY A 755 14.57 -7.99 -8.89
C GLY A 755 13.54 -7.27 -9.76
N TRP A 756 12.69 -6.48 -9.09
CA TRP A 756 11.67 -5.64 -9.72
C TRP A 756 12.30 -4.61 -10.66
N ASN A 757 11.61 -4.37 -11.77
CA ASN A 757 11.96 -3.46 -12.85
C ASN A 757 13.34 -3.66 -13.49
N ASN A 758 13.85 -4.89 -13.42
CA ASN A 758 15.07 -5.33 -14.07
C ASN A 758 14.81 -6.37 -15.16
N ASN A 759 15.85 -6.70 -15.90
CA ASN A 759 15.88 -7.77 -16.90
C ASN A 759 17.25 -8.48 -16.89
N GLY A 760 17.44 -9.44 -17.79
CA GLY A 760 18.65 -10.24 -17.94
C GLY A 760 19.94 -9.43 -18.15
N GLY A 761 19.82 -8.20 -18.66
CA GLY A 761 20.94 -7.29 -18.91
C GLY A 761 21.23 -6.29 -17.79
N SER A 762 20.44 -6.27 -16.72
CA SER A 762 20.62 -5.34 -15.59
C SER A 762 21.93 -5.57 -14.83
N GLU A 763 22.40 -4.53 -14.14
CA GLU A 763 23.70 -4.46 -13.45
C GLU A 763 23.91 -5.65 -12.50
N VAL A 764 22.90 -6.02 -11.71
CA VAL A 764 22.94 -7.22 -10.84
C VAL A 764 23.37 -8.48 -11.58
N ASN A 765 22.82 -8.73 -12.78
CA ASN A 765 23.16 -9.90 -13.58
C ASN A 765 24.57 -9.76 -14.17
N VAL A 766 24.91 -8.58 -14.67
CA VAL A 766 26.21 -8.32 -15.33
C VAL A 766 27.36 -8.42 -14.33
N LEU A 767 27.26 -7.78 -13.17
CA LEU A 767 28.32 -7.77 -12.15
C LEU A 767 28.57 -9.16 -11.58
N LEU A 768 27.51 -9.88 -11.20
CA LEU A 768 27.63 -11.22 -10.64
C LEU A 768 28.12 -12.22 -11.69
N ARG A 769 27.61 -12.15 -12.93
CA ARG A 769 28.11 -12.98 -14.04
C ARG A 769 29.61 -12.75 -14.25
N ASN A 770 30.03 -11.50 -14.34
CA ASN A 770 31.42 -11.18 -14.58
C ASN A 770 32.30 -11.68 -13.44
N ALA A 771 31.90 -11.44 -12.18
CA ALA A 771 32.62 -11.91 -11.00
C ALA A 771 32.80 -13.44 -10.99
N TYR A 772 31.73 -14.20 -11.26
CA TYR A 772 31.79 -15.67 -11.34
C TYR A 772 32.72 -16.16 -12.46
N LEU A 773 32.62 -15.57 -13.66
CA LEU A 773 33.43 -15.97 -14.82
C LEU A 773 34.90 -15.55 -14.71
N ASP A 774 35.21 -14.44 -14.03
CA ASP A 774 36.59 -14.07 -13.68
C ASP A 774 37.20 -15.13 -12.77
N ARG A 775 36.40 -15.66 -11.82
CA ARG A 775 36.88 -16.54 -10.76
C ARG A 775 37.12 -17.99 -11.21
N ALA A 776 36.25 -18.57 -12.02
CA ALA A 776 36.32 -19.98 -12.41
C ALA A 776 35.72 -20.27 -13.80
N ASP A 777 36.06 -21.44 -14.35
CA ASP A 777 35.45 -21.95 -15.58
C ASP A 777 34.15 -22.71 -15.23
N ILE A 778 33.05 -21.97 -15.14
CA ILE A 778 31.75 -22.43 -14.65
C ILE A 778 30.61 -22.06 -15.61
N ASN A 779 29.46 -22.67 -15.42
CA ASN A 779 28.21 -22.28 -16.09
C ASN A 779 27.56 -21.15 -15.27
N VAL A 780 27.32 -19.99 -15.87
CA VAL A 780 26.51 -18.94 -15.26
C VAL A 780 25.22 -18.78 -16.06
N ILE A 781 24.08 -18.89 -15.41
CA ILE A 781 22.76 -18.75 -16.02
C ILE A 781 22.07 -17.53 -15.42
N THR A 782 21.81 -16.52 -16.24
CA THR A 782 20.93 -15.42 -15.83
C THR A 782 19.48 -15.83 -16.10
N VAL A 783 18.64 -15.64 -15.10
CA VAL A 783 17.18 -15.83 -15.20
C VAL A 783 16.58 -14.46 -15.51
N ASP A 784 16.19 -14.28 -16.77
CA ASP A 784 15.54 -13.07 -17.24
C ASP A 784 14.03 -13.25 -17.23
N TRP A 785 13.38 -12.69 -16.22
CA TRP A 785 11.92 -12.62 -16.13
C TRP A 785 11.42 -11.19 -16.37
N GLY A 786 12.19 -10.40 -17.14
CA GLY A 786 11.95 -8.97 -17.39
C GLY A 786 10.52 -8.64 -17.81
N VAL A 787 9.87 -9.49 -18.61
CA VAL A 787 8.45 -9.31 -18.99
C VAL A 787 7.51 -9.23 -17.76
N GLY A 788 7.80 -10.01 -16.73
CA GLY A 788 7.04 -10.02 -15.47
C GLY A 788 7.59 -9.06 -14.41
N ALA A 789 8.85 -8.63 -14.53
CA ALA A 789 9.54 -7.79 -13.57
C ALA A 789 9.48 -6.29 -13.89
N GLN A 790 9.55 -5.92 -15.17
CA GLN A 790 9.46 -4.55 -15.70
C GLN A 790 8.01 -4.10 -15.77
N ASN A 791 7.41 -3.94 -14.60
CA ASN A 791 6.05 -3.49 -14.46
C ASN A 791 6.01 -2.32 -13.48
N PRO A 792 5.41 -1.16 -13.83
CA PRO A 792 5.26 -0.07 -12.87
C PRO A 792 4.47 -0.55 -11.63
N ASN A 793 3.52 -1.47 -11.77
CA ASN A 793 2.85 -2.07 -10.61
C ASN A 793 3.73 -3.14 -9.94
N TYR A 794 4.40 -2.75 -8.85
CA TYR A 794 5.22 -3.64 -8.00
C TYR A 794 4.46 -4.90 -7.54
N ILE A 795 3.18 -4.80 -7.20
CA ILE A 795 2.36 -5.92 -6.71
C ILE A 795 2.25 -7.02 -7.77
N THR A 796 2.10 -6.63 -9.04
CA THR A 796 2.05 -7.55 -10.18
C THR A 796 3.33 -8.37 -10.26
N SER A 797 4.50 -7.72 -10.25
CA SER A 797 5.79 -8.40 -10.26
C SER A 797 6.04 -9.22 -9.01
N ARG A 798 5.63 -8.74 -7.83
CA ARG A 798 5.69 -9.50 -6.58
C ARG A 798 4.88 -10.79 -6.67
N ASN A 799 3.70 -10.77 -7.28
CA ASN A 799 2.86 -11.96 -7.40
C ASN A 799 3.41 -12.98 -8.42
N HIS A 800 4.23 -12.54 -9.38
CA HIS A 800 4.86 -13.41 -10.37
C HIS A 800 5.98 -14.29 -9.80
N ILE A 801 6.66 -13.89 -8.71
CA ILE A 801 7.87 -14.57 -8.23
C ILE A 801 7.66 -16.06 -7.92
N ASN A 802 6.45 -16.44 -7.50
CA ASN A 802 6.11 -17.82 -7.19
C ASN A 802 6.07 -18.69 -8.45
N ALA A 803 5.50 -18.15 -9.52
CA ALA A 803 5.46 -18.81 -10.82
C ALA A 803 6.86 -18.86 -11.44
N VAL A 804 7.61 -17.76 -11.40
CA VAL A 804 9.01 -17.69 -11.86
C VAL A 804 9.88 -18.70 -11.11
N GLY A 805 9.81 -18.74 -9.78
CA GLY A 805 10.56 -19.69 -8.97
C GLY A 805 10.23 -21.15 -9.31
N ALA A 806 8.97 -21.45 -9.66
CA ALA A 806 8.57 -22.78 -10.13
C ALA A 806 9.16 -23.13 -11.50
N THR A 807 9.15 -22.18 -12.44
CA THR A 807 9.73 -22.35 -13.77
C THR A 807 11.24 -22.58 -13.68
N VAL A 808 11.95 -21.78 -12.87
CA VAL A 808 13.40 -21.93 -12.65
C VAL A 808 13.71 -23.28 -11.98
N ALA A 809 12.91 -23.71 -11.01
CA ALA A 809 13.08 -25.02 -10.37
C ALA A 809 12.91 -26.18 -11.37
N ARG A 810 11.88 -26.14 -12.22
CA ARG A 810 11.70 -27.11 -13.30
C ARG A 810 12.87 -27.12 -14.28
N PHE A 811 13.42 -25.94 -14.59
CA PHE A 811 14.58 -25.83 -15.45
C PHE A 811 15.85 -26.42 -14.81
N ILE A 812 16.07 -26.20 -13.51
CA ILE A 812 17.15 -26.85 -12.75
C ILE A 812 17.01 -28.38 -12.76
N ASP A 813 15.80 -28.89 -12.52
CA ASP A 813 15.50 -30.33 -12.58
C ASP A 813 15.79 -30.90 -13.98
N PHE A 814 15.45 -30.16 -15.04
CA PHE A 814 15.79 -30.51 -16.43
C PHE A 814 17.30 -30.53 -16.69
N LEU A 815 18.08 -29.55 -16.21
CA LEU A 815 19.54 -29.54 -16.37
C LEU A 815 20.22 -30.67 -15.60
N ASN A 816 19.67 -31.09 -14.46
CA ASN A 816 20.12 -32.30 -13.77
C ASN A 816 19.84 -33.56 -14.59
N GLN A 817 18.62 -33.72 -15.09
CA GLN A 817 18.18 -34.92 -15.81
C GLN A 817 18.85 -35.07 -17.18
N SER A 818 18.91 -34.00 -17.96
CA SER A 818 19.34 -34.01 -19.37
C SER A 818 20.70 -33.36 -19.59
N GLY A 819 21.10 -32.45 -18.70
CA GLY A 819 22.37 -31.73 -18.82
C GLY A 819 23.53 -32.34 -18.04
N GLY A 820 23.30 -33.35 -17.18
CA GLY A 820 24.34 -34.00 -16.37
C GLY A 820 24.82 -33.19 -15.17
N MET A 821 24.09 -32.13 -14.79
CA MET A 821 24.44 -31.25 -13.66
C MET A 821 24.19 -31.93 -12.30
N SER A 822 25.12 -31.77 -11.34
CA SER A 822 24.95 -32.22 -9.96
C SER A 822 24.45 -31.11 -9.02
N PHE A 823 23.44 -31.42 -8.20
CA PHE A 823 22.87 -30.49 -7.21
C PHE A 823 23.88 -29.96 -6.18
N ASN A 824 24.90 -30.76 -5.85
CA ASN A 824 25.99 -30.34 -4.96
C ASN A 824 26.80 -29.16 -5.51
N ASN A 825 26.64 -28.80 -6.78
CA ASN A 825 27.36 -27.72 -7.44
C ASN A 825 26.46 -26.57 -7.93
N VAL A 826 25.19 -26.51 -7.48
CA VAL A 826 24.20 -25.50 -7.92
C VAL A 826 24.01 -24.44 -6.86
N TYR A 827 24.30 -23.19 -7.20
CA TYR A 827 24.02 -22.03 -6.34
C TYR A 827 22.97 -21.15 -7.04
N VAL A 828 22.04 -20.61 -6.28
CA VAL A 828 21.03 -19.67 -6.77
C VAL A 828 21.14 -18.39 -5.97
N SER A 829 21.50 -17.30 -6.64
CA SER A 829 21.56 -15.96 -6.04
C SER A 829 20.49 -15.07 -6.63
N GLY A 830 19.88 -14.20 -5.82
CA GLY A 830 18.95 -13.21 -6.34
C GLY A 830 18.84 -11.96 -5.49
N HIS A 831 18.46 -10.85 -6.12
CA HIS A 831 18.36 -9.54 -5.48
C HIS A 831 16.91 -9.05 -5.39
N SER A 832 16.53 -8.37 -4.29
CA SER A 832 15.19 -7.80 -4.13
C SER A 832 14.11 -8.91 -4.26
N LEU A 833 13.11 -8.75 -5.13
CA LEU A 833 12.15 -9.81 -5.49
C LEU A 833 12.85 -11.11 -5.94
N GLY A 834 13.97 -11.00 -6.65
CA GLY A 834 14.80 -12.13 -7.07
C GLY A 834 15.42 -12.91 -5.91
N GLY A 835 15.68 -12.27 -4.77
CA GLY A 835 16.16 -12.93 -3.55
C GLY A 835 15.12 -13.88 -2.95
N HIS A 836 13.85 -13.44 -2.93
CA HIS A 836 12.73 -14.31 -2.58
C HIS A 836 12.48 -15.39 -3.63
N THR A 837 12.56 -15.06 -4.91
CA THR A 837 12.50 -16.05 -6.00
C THR A 837 13.55 -17.15 -5.81
N ALA A 838 14.80 -16.80 -5.47
CA ALA A 838 15.87 -17.77 -5.23
C ALA A 838 15.54 -18.77 -4.11
N GLY A 839 14.93 -18.31 -3.02
CA GLY A 839 14.42 -19.18 -1.96
C GLY A 839 13.28 -20.09 -2.44
N ILE A 840 12.33 -19.54 -3.19
CA ILE A 840 11.21 -20.30 -3.79
C ILE A 840 11.72 -21.38 -4.74
N VAL A 841 12.78 -21.10 -5.52
CA VAL A 841 13.44 -22.12 -6.36
C VAL A 841 13.90 -23.30 -5.51
N GLY A 842 14.60 -23.03 -4.40
CA GLY A 842 15.07 -24.07 -3.49
C GLY A 842 13.95 -24.95 -2.92
N LYS A 843 12.79 -24.35 -2.64
CA LYS A 843 11.59 -25.08 -2.18
C LYS A 843 10.94 -25.95 -3.25
N ARG A 844 11.07 -25.57 -4.53
CA ARG A 844 10.33 -26.20 -5.64
C ARG A 844 11.15 -27.18 -6.47
N VAL A 845 12.47 -27.23 -6.30
CA VAL A 845 13.32 -28.26 -6.92
C VAL A 845 12.95 -29.63 -6.34
N THR A 846 12.74 -30.62 -7.22
CA THR A 846 12.21 -31.93 -6.80
C THR A 846 13.21 -33.07 -6.90
N ARG A 847 14.25 -32.95 -7.74
CA ARG A 847 15.19 -34.05 -8.00
C ARG A 847 16.42 -34.04 -7.08
N GLY A 848 16.53 -33.07 -6.19
CA GLY A 848 17.64 -32.94 -5.25
C GLY A 848 17.52 -31.68 -4.41
N ARG A 849 18.60 -31.32 -3.73
CA ARG A 849 18.66 -30.13 -2.85
C ARG A 849 19.77 -29.20 -3.31
N LEU A 850 19.45 -27.93 -3.52
CA LEU A 850 20.44 -26.92 -3.93
C LEU A 850 21.59 -26.86 -2.93
N ASN A 851 22.81 -26.62 -3.44
CA ASN A 851 23.95 -26.43 -2.57
C ASN A 851 23.79 -25.15 -1.75
N THR A 852 23.63 -24.00 -2.40
CA THR A 852 23.57 -22.71 -1.72
C THR A 852 22.49 -21.81 -2.33
N VAL A 853 21.74 -21.11 -1.48
CA VAL A 853 20.93 -19.93 -1.87
C VAL A 853 21.56 -18.69 -1.25
N VAL A 854 21.73 -17.63 -2.04
CA VAL A 854 22.18 -16.31 -1.54
C VAL A 854 21.12 -15.27 -1.88
N ALA A 855 20.46 -14.71 -0.86
CA ALA A 855 19.51 -13.62 -1.03
C ALA A 855 20.19 -12.27 -0.75
N LEU A 856 20.14 -11.39 -1.75
CA LEU A 856 20.80 -10.09 -1.74
C LEU A 856 19.72 -9.04 -1.51
N ASP A 857 19.67 -8.48 -0.32
CA ASP A 857 18.66 -7.51 0.13
C ASP A 857 17.24 -7.92 -0.31
N PRO A 858 16.74 -9.09 0.16
CA PRO A 858 15.43 -9.58 -0.24
C PRO A 858 14.35 -8.54 0.09
N ALA A 859 13.38 -8.32 -0.79
CA ALA A 859 12.47 -7.17 -0.67
C ALA A 859 11.55 -7.24 0.57
N LEU A 860 11.35 -6.13 1.30
CA LEU A 860 10.40 -6.04 2.41
C LEU A 860 8.94 -5.90 1.98
N PRO A 861 8.57 -5.03 1.00
CA PRO A 861 7.17 -4.74 0.72
C PRO A 861 6.37 -5.99 0.31
N LEU A 862 5.25 -6.23 1.00
CA LEU A 862 4.34 -7.37 0.79
C LEU A 862 4.95 -8.76 1.09
N PHE A 863 5.98 -8.80 1.93
CA PHE A 863 6.52 -10.01 2.51
C PHE A 863 6.38 -10.01 4.03
N SER A 864 6.08 -11.17 4.60
CA SER A 864 5.91 -11.33 6.05
C SER A 864 6.89 -12.36 6.59
N ILE A 865 7.47 -12.08 7.75
CA ILE A 865 8.29 -13.04 8.49
C ILE A 865 7.49 -14.30 8.84
N ASN A 866 6.15 -14.21 8.91
CA ASN A 866 5.29 -15.34 9.23
C ASN A 866 4.86 -16.17 8.01
N ASP A 867 5.32 -15.82 6.80
CA ASP A 867 5.00 -16.55 5.56
C ASP A 867 6.25 -17.11 4.87
N PRO A 868 7.00 -18.04 5.49
CA PRO A 868 8.23 -18.58 4.91
C PRO A 868 8.00 -19.32 3.58
N ALA A 869 6.76 -19.70 3.23
CA ALA A 869 6.43 -20.40 2.00
C ALA A 869 6.59 -19.52 0.75
N ASN A 870 6.34 -18.21 0.87
CA ASN A 870 6.35 -17.28 -0.26
C ASN A 870 7.56 -16.32 -0.26
N ARG A 871 8.56 -16.56 0.58
CA ARG A 871 9.80 -15.77 0.66
C ARG A 871 11.01 -16.68 0.82
N VAL A 872 12.21 -16.10 0.86
CA VAL A 872 13.42 -16.86 1.22
C VAL A 872 13.40 -17.24 2.70
N ALA A 873 13.85 -18.45 3.02
CA ALA A 873 13.96 -18.99 4.38
C ALA A 873 15.21 -19.88 4.52
N SER A 874 15.69 -20.03 5.76
CA SER A 874 16.91 -20.80 6.09
C SER A 874 16.92 -22.26 5.60
N GLY A 875 15.74 -22.85 5.39
CA GLY A 875 15.57 -24.24 4.93
C GLY A 875 15.60 -24.45 3.41
N ASP A 876 15.82 -23.41 2.61
CA ASP A 876 15.63 -23.47 1.15
C ASP A 876 16.78 -24.16 0.38
N ALA A 877 17.94 -24.34 0.99
CA ALA A 877 19.09 -25.04 0.41
C ALA A 877 19.94 -25.72 1.50
N ASN A 878 21.03 -26.41 1.14
CA ASN A 878 21.97 -26.92 2.14
C ASN A 878 22.66 -25.79 2.93
N TYR A 879 22.71 -24.59 2.37
CA TYR A 879 23.13 -23.37 3.04
C TYR A 879 22.37 -22.17 2.46
N VAL A 880 21.81 -21.32 3.31
CA VAL A 880 21.11 -20.09 2.91
C VAL A 880 21.77 -18.90 3.57
N GLU A 881 22.28 -17.99 2.75
CA GLU A 881 22.93 -16.76 3.19
C GLU A 881 22.11 -15.55 2.75
N VAL A 882 22.00 -14.54 3.62
CA VAL A 882 21.29 -13.30 3.32
C VAL A 882 22.20 -12.12 3.61
N ILE A 883 22.26 -11.17 2.69
CA ILE A 883 23.01 -9.92 2.85
C ILE A 883 22.00 -8.78 2.89
N HIS A 884 21.92 -8.09 4.02
CA HIS A 884 21.00 -6.99 4.28
C HIS A 884 21.73 -5.67 4.14
N THR A 885 21.32 -4.82 3.22
CA THR A 885 21.98 -3.51 2.99
C THR A 885 21.05 -2.33 3.14
N ASN A 886 19.74 -2.53 2.99
CA ASN A 886 18.68 -1.54 3.11
C ASN A 886 17.45 -2.08 3.88
N GLY A 887 17.73 -2.82 4.96
CA GLY A 887 16.74 -3.41 5.86
C GLY A 887 15.81 -2.36 6.49
N GLY A 888 14.50 -2.58 6.35
CA GLY A 888 13.46 -1.76 6.98
C GLY A 888 12.93 -0.63 6.08
N LEU A 889 13.48 -0.50 4.87
CA LEU A 889 13.01 0.42 3.84
C LEU A 889 12.63 -0.37 2.57
N LEU A 890 13.61 -0.80 1.77
CA LEU A 890 13.38 -1.65 0.59
C LEU A 890 13.68 -3.12 0.85
N GLY A 891 14.71 -3.40 1.66
CA GLY A 891 15.12 -4.74 2.06
C GLY A 891 14.43 -5.21 3.33
N PHE A 892 14.22 -6.52 3.45
CA PHE A 892 13.74 -7.19 4.65
C PHE A 892 14.76 -6.98 5.76
N ASP A 893 14.34 -6.67 6.98
CA ASP A 893 15.27 -6.31 8.06
C ASP A 893 15.56 -7.48 9.02
N LEU A 894 14.56 -8.32 9.31
CA LEU A 894 14.71 -9.48 10.19
C LEU A 894 15.54 -10.61 9.55
N PRO A 895 16.23 -11.43 10.36
CA PRO A 895 16.99 -12.58 9.85
C PRO A 895 16.09 -13.59 9.11
N LEU A 896 16.48 -13.96 7.89
CA LEU A 896 15.75 -14.92 7.05
C LEU A 896 16.55 -16.20 6.76
N GLY A 897 17.88 -16.11 6.82
CA GLY A 897 18.81 -17.16 6.39
C GLY A 897 19.25 -18.11 7.48
N GLN A 898 20.15 -19.03 7.12
CA GLN A 898 20.97 -19.74 8.10
C GLN A 898 22.06 -18.81 8.65
N ALA A 899 22.58 -17.93 7.79
CA ALA A 899 23.46 -16.83 8.16
C ALA A 899 22.99 -15.53 7.51
N ASP A 900 22.92 -14.47 8.30
CA ASP A 900 22.48 -13.15 7.87
C ASP A 900 23.57 -12.12 8.16
N PHE A 901 24.01 -11.40 7.13
CA PHE A 901 25.08 -10.42 7.21
C PHE A 901 24.53 -9.01 7.05
N TYR A 902 24.91 -8.12 7.97
CA TYR A 902 24.45 -6.74 8.06
C TYR A 902 25.63 -5.77 7.94
N PRO A 903 26.16 -5.55 6.73
CA PRO A 903 27.16 -4.52 6.47
C PRO A 903 26.66 -3.15 6.94
N ASN A 904 27.45 -2.48 7.77
CA ASN A 904 27.17 -1.17 8.35
C ASN A 904 25.80 -1.09 9.06
N GLY A 905 25.40 -2.19 9.72
CA GLY A 905 24.10 -2.29 10.40
C GLY A 905 22.94 -2.66 9.46
N GLY A 906 23.22 -2.83 8.17
CA GLY A 906 22.31 -3.35 7.15
C GLY A 906 21.17 -2.43 6.74
N ARG A 907 21.31 -1.10 6.95
CA ARG A 907 20.28 -0.11 6.59
C ARG A 907 20.78 0.96 5.61
N SER A 908 21.88 1.63 5.96
CA SER A 908 22.50 2.67 5.16
C SER A 908 23.95 2.29 4.89
N GLN A 909 24.42 2.58 3.68
CA GLN A 909 25.74 2.11 3.25
C GLN A 909 26.68 3.29 2.96
N PRO A 910 27.96 3.21 3.37
CA PRO A 910 28.96 4.21 3.03
C PRO A 910 29.04 4.48 1.53
N GLY A 911 29.22 5.76 1.18
CA GLY A 911 29.31 6.21 -0.21
C GLY A 911 27.97 6.38 -0.93
N CYS A 912 26.84 6.12 -0.26
CA CYS A 912 25.51 6.37 -0.80
C CYS A 912 24.98 7.80 -0.58
N GLY A 913 25.71 8.66 0.15
CA GLY A 913 25.28 10.05 0.38
C GLY A 913 23.92 10.13 1.08
N VAL A 914 23.03 10.97 0.55
CA VAL A 914 21.64 11.12 0.99
C VAL A 914 20.79 10.13 0.19
N ASP A 915 20.47 8.99 0.80
CA ASP A 915 19.80 7.87 0.14
C ASP A 915 18.37 7.68 0.68
N ILE A 916 17.54 8.72 0.51
CA ILE A 916 16.18 8.80 1.10
C ILE A 916 15.27 7.68 0.58
N ALA A 917 15.41 7.33 -0.70
CA ALA A 917 14.67 6.23 -1.32
C ALA A 917 15.35 4.86 -1.14
N GLY A 918 16.52 4.81 -0.49
CA GLY A 918 17.24 3.57 -0.19
C GLY A 918 17.86 2.85 -1.39
N THR A 919 17.84 3.46 -2.58
CA THR A 919 18.17 2.78 -3.85
C THR A 919 19.64 2.40 -3.92
N CYS A 920 20.52 3.27 -3.41
CA CYS A 920 21.95 3.03 -3.43
C CYS A 920 22.30 1.92 -2.44
N ALA A 921 21.82 2.04 -1.20
CA ALA A 921 21.99 1.05 -0.16
C ALA A 921 21.44 -0.31 -0.62
N HIS A 922 20.26 -0.34 -1.22
CA HIS A 922 19.63 -1.57 -1.72
C HIS A 922 20.46 -2.26 -2.81
N SER A 923 21.13 -1.47 -3.66
CA SER A 923 22.00 -1.97 -4.72
C SER A 923 23.35 -2.47 -4.19
N ARG A 924 23.79 -2.02 -2.99
CA ARG A 924 25.07 -2.46 -2.41
C ARG A 924 25.12 -3.96 -2.16
N ALA A 925 24.01 -4.64 -1.87
CA ALA A 925 24.04 -6.07 -1.62
C ALA A 925 24.66 -6.86 -2.78
N PHE A 926 24.26 -6.60 -4.02
CA PHE A 926 24.85 -7.29 -5.17
C PHE A 926 26.25 -6.80 -5.52
N GLN A 927 26.59 -5.54 -5.24
CA GLN A 927 27.94 -5.01 -5.44
C GLN A 927 28.94 -5.63 -4.45
N PHE A 928 28.58 -5.70 -3.17
CA PHE A 928 29.38 -6.35 -2.13
C PHE A 928 29.52 -7.84 -2.42
N PHE A 929 28.45 -8.52 -2.82
CA PHE A 929 28.51 -9.92 -3.17
C PHE A 929 29.40 -10.18 -4.40
N ALA A 930 29.29 -9.36 -5.46
CA ALA A 930 30.17 -9.45 -6.63
C ALA A 930 31.66 -9.27 -6.26
N GLU A 931 31.97 -8.33 -5.37
CA GLU A 931 33.33 -8.12 -4.89
C GLU A 931 33.82 -9.27 -3.99
N SER A 932 32.96 -9.82 -3.15
CA SER A 932 33.27 -10.99 -2.30
C SER A 932 33.67 -12.23 -3.12
N ILE A 933 33.04 -12.44 -4.29
CA ILE A 933 33.36 -13.54 -5.21
C ILE A 933 34.78 -13.38 -5.78
N ARG A 934 35.19 -12.16 -6.12
CA ARG A 934 36.53 -11.87 -6.68
C ARG A 934 37.63 -11.96 -5.63
N THR A 935 37.33 -11.59 -4.38
CA THR A 935 38.30 -11.38 -3.29
C THR A 935 38.41 -12.56 -2.34
N ALA A 936 37.99 -13.76 -2.77
CA ALA A 936 37.70 -14.97 -1.97
C ALA A 936 38.73 -15.41 -0.89
N GLN A 937 39.91 -14.78 -0.81
CA GLN A 937 40.95 -15.08 0.17
C GLN A 937 41.22 -13.94 1.21
N SER A 938 40.72 -12.71 1.02
CA SER A 938 41.09 -11.57 1.89
C SER A 938 40.02 -10.49 2.18
N GLY A 939 38.75 -10.64 1.77
CA GLY A 939 37.70 -9.60 1.94
C GLY A 939 36.52 -9.96 2.85
N PHE A 940 35.79 -8.92 3.29
CA PHE A 940 34.52 -8.95 4.04
C PHE A 940 34.48 -9.83 5.29
N ASN A 941 35.53 -9.74 6.13
CA ASN A 941 35.52 -10.38 7.44
C ASN A 941 34.45 -9.73 8.33
N SER A 942 33.65 -10.56 9.00
CA SER A 942 32.54 -10.11 9.84
C SER A 942 32.62 -10.73 11.23
N ILE A 943 32.02 -10.06 12.20
CA ILE A 943 31.93 -10.49 13.59
C ILE A 943 30.56 -11.11 13.81
N ARG A 944 30.52 -12.29 14.42
CA ARG A 944 29.26 -12.92 14.82
C ARG A 944 28.68 -12.20 16.04
N CYS A 945 27.48 -11.67 15.92
CA CYS A 945 26.77 -11.01 17.02
C CYS A 945 25.91 -12.03 17.77
N ALA A 946 25.48 -11.73 19.00
CA ALA A 946 24.64 -12.65 19.78
C ALA A 946 23.24 -12.82 19.15
N ASN A 947 22.67 -11.72 18.68
CA ASN A 947 21.35 -11.63 18.06
C ASN A 947 21.26 -10.39 17.17
N TYR A 948 20.15 -10.26 16.44
CA TYR A 948 19.88 -9.14 15.54
C TYR A 948 19.81 -7.79 16.27
N ASP A 949 19.27 -7.77 17.50
CA ASP A 949 19.14 -6.53 18.30
C ASP A 949 20.50 -5.86 18.53
N GLN A 950 21.57 -6.65 18.68
CA GLN A 950 22.90 -6.08 18.84
C GLN A 950 23.41 -5.34 17.59
N ILE A 951 22.95 -5.74 16.41
CA ILE A 951 23.30 -5.11 15.14
C ILE A 951 22.57 -3.78 15.02
N VAL A 952 21.27 -3.74 15.32
CA VAL A 952 20.45 -2.52 15.26
C VAL A 952 20.87 -1.49 16.31
N ASN A 953 21.34 -1.94 17.47
CA ASN A 953 21.82 -1.08 18.56
C ASN A 953 23.31 -0.72 18.46
N ASN A 954 24.00 -1.12 17.38
CA ASN A 954 25.41 -0.85 17.14
C ASN A 954 26.34 -1.26 18.32
N ASN A 955 26.00 -2.37 18.98
CA ASN A 955 26.72 -2.88 20.15
C ASN A 955 27.10 -4.36 20.00
N CYS A 956 27.30 -4.82 18.76
CA CYS A 956 27.70 -6.19 18.44
C CYS A 956 28.94 -6.63 19.24
N VAL A 957 28.75 -7.62 20.11
CA VAL A 957 29.82 -8.29 20.84
C VAL A 957 30.03 -9.66 20.21
N SER A 958 31.30 -10.01 19.93
CA SER A 958 31.65 -11.30 19.34
C SER A 958 31.11 -12.46 20.21
N SER A 959 30.18 -13.22 19.64
CA SER A 959 29.45 -14.29 20.32
C SER A 959 29.81 -15.70 19.82
N GLY A 960 30.80 -15.81 18.92
CA GLY A 960 31.22 -17.07 18.32
C GLY A 960 32.19 -16.88 17.17
N ALA A 961 32.35 -17.93 16.35
CA ALA A 961 33.27 -17.92 15.23
C ALA A 961 32.88 -16.88 14.18
N ASN A 962 33.83 -16.01 13.84
CA ASN A 962 33.70 -15.04 12.75
C ASN A 962 33.59 -15.74 11.40
N ALA A 963 32.88 -15.10 10.48
CA ALA A 963 32.69 -15.60 9.12
C ALA A 963 32.97 -14.50 8.10
N ARG A 964 33.09 -14.88 6.84
CA ARG A 964 33.15 -13.92 5.73
C ARG A 964 31.78 -13.80 5.09
N MET A 965 31.36 -12.59 4.80
CA MET A 965 30.16 -12.35 4.00
C MET A 965 30.43 -12.74 2.54
N GLY A 966 29.55 -13.54 1.94
CA GLY A 966 29.66 -13.95 0.55
C GLY A 966 30.82 -14.89 0.25
N GLY A 967 31.31 -14.81 -0.98
CA GLY A 967 32.47 -15.56 -1.47
C GLY A 967 32.16 -16.75 -2.39
N GLU A 968 33.22 -17.26 -3.01
CA GLU A 968 33.20 -18.41 -3.91
C GLU A 968 34.44 -19.30 -3.63
N PRO A 969 34.27 -20.51 -3.02
CA PRO A 969 33.00 -21.16 -2.65
C PRO A 969 32.32 -20.55 -1.42
N SER A 970 31.01 -20.84 -1.23
CA SER A 970 30.22 -20.33 -0.10
C SER A 970 30.67 -20.89 1.25
N ASN A 971 30.04 -20.43 2.32
CA ASN A 971 30.27 -20.89 3.68
C ASN A 971 29.61 -22.24 4.02
N ILE A 972 29.03 -22.94 3.04
CA ILE A 972 28.48 -24.28 3.24
C ILE A 972 29.51 -25.22 3.88
N GLY A 973 29.08 -25.99 4.89
CA GLY A 973 29.92 -26.96 5.59
C GLY A 973 30.97 -26.36 6.53
N ARG A 974 31.02 -25.03 6.68
CA ARG A 974 31.94 -24.34 7.61
C ARG A 974 31.35 -24.05 9.00
N GLY A 975 30.12 -24.48 9.24
CA GLY A 975 29.42 -24.24 10.52
C GLY A 975 28.97 -22.79 10.75
N VAL A 976 28.92 -21.96 9.69
CA VAL A 976 28.49 -20.57 9.77
C VAL A 976 26.97 -20.51 9.98
N ASN A 977 26.55 -19.91 11.09
CA ASN A 977 25.15 -19.67 11.41
C ASN A 977 24.95 -18.43 12.31
N GLY A 978 23.77 -17.84 12.26
CA GLY A 978 23.39 -16.66 13.04
C GLY A 978 23.62 -15.35 12.30
N VAL A 979 23.70 -14.25 13.05
CA VAL A 979 23.78 -12.90 12.47
C VAL A 979 25.19 -12.32 12.60
N PHE A 980 25.61 -11.58 11.59
CA PHE A 980 26.97 -11.07 11.46
C PHE A 980 26.98 -9.58 11.12
N PHE A 981 27.88 -8.85 11.76
CA PHE A 981 28.13 -7.43 11.49
C PHE A 981 29.52 -7.24 10.86
N LEU A 982 29.62 -6.29 9.94
CA LEU A 982 30.87 -5.86 9.33
C LEU A 982 30.74 -4.41 8.88
N THR A 983 31.86 -3.73 8.70
CA THR A 983 31.91 -2.39 8.11
C THR A 983 32.48 -2.44 6.70
N THR A 984 32.13 -1.46 5.87
CA THR A 984 32.64 -1.33 4.49
C THR A 984 33.17 0.08 4.21
N ASN A 985 34.01 0.22 3.18
CA ASN A 985 34.41 1.50 2.62
C ASN A 985 33.26 2.11 1.81
N ALA A 986 33.37 3.41 1.51
CA ALA A 986 32.43 4.13 0.64
C ALA A 986 32.55 3.77 -0.85
N GLN A 987 33.71 3.26 -1.28
CA GLN A 987 34.01 2.92 -2.68
C GLN A 987 34.74 1.58 -2.74
N SER A 988 34.72 0.93 -3.91
CA SER A 988 35.45 -0.32 -4.15
C SER A 988 36.98 -0.10 -4.08
N PRO A 989 37.77 -0.97 -3.43
CA PRO A 989 37.33 -2.16 -2.70
C PRO A 989 36.55 -1.79 -1.43
N PHE A 990 35.33 -2.32 -1.33
CA PHE A 990 34.40 -2.06 -0.25
C PHE A 990 34.82 -2.76 1.05
N TYR A 991 35.60 -3.84 1.00
CA TYR A 991 36.11 -4.47 2.23
C TYR A 991 37.26 -3.67 2.86
N TYR A 992 37.31 -3.66 4.20
CA TYR A 992 38.46 -3.14 4.93
C TYR A 992 39.64 -4.12 4.88
N VAL A 993 40.82 -3.61 4.51
CA VAL A 993 42.11 -4.31 4.71
C VAL A 993 42.67 -3.86 6.05
N GLN A 994 42.68 -4.73 7.07
CA GLN A 994 43.52 -4.50 8.23
C GLN A 994 44.98 -4.63 7.79
N ILE A 995 45.68 -3.50 7.64
CA ILE A 995 47.15 -3.50 7.60
C ILE A 995 47.59 -3.80 9.03
N THR A 996 47.92 -5.06 9.30
CA THR A 996 48.64 -5.43 10.52
C THR A 996 50.03 -4.81 10.45
N ASN A 997 50.33 -3.86 11.34
CA ASN A 997 51.70 -3.56 11.74
C ASN A 997 52.12 -4.51 12.86
#